data_AF-A0AAD0XMS0-F1
#
_entry.id   AF-A0AAD0XMS0-F1
#
_cell.length_a   1.000
_cell.length_b   1.000
_cell.length_c   1.000
_cell.angle_alpha   90.00
_cell.angle_beta   90.00
_cell.angle_gamma   90.00
#
_symmetry.space_group_name_H-M   'P 1'
#
loop_
_entity.id
_entity.type
_entity.pdbx_description
1 polymer ?
#
loop_
_entity_poly.entity_id
_entity_poly.type
_entity_poly.pdbx_seq_one_letter_code
_entity_poly.pdbx_strand_id
1 'polypeptide(L)'
;MLEINHRYLPFGTSGALIFISGAHSNSRTDHSILSEEIAKKEIGTVCVVSSDHSIDAETLDSIDPSATVLSILIPPGPETNDSVYGTYLKIRKFLKRGNLLFLIAPDCESRFPLFLSKLLLASDPSITDSDLQDRISRFGYSYPEADQAVFRKFLSRHKDGHAFHEIPPGEFSVSSHLAREGRRPSALKYKIQYEPGVENLTKIKAVPYSEEERKISKPGFQSSPIHAIEIDHMDEAQRPKEISVKIPDSSHENGTNNAEVQNVAAPAAATAPASAPPTENSPATTNETSASSTVSDTVPSQNATPAVSDSSNGNKTLEKSNTTSPAKESSTPKAEPQKVENGSSASVKTKLPLQIKLMAVISLLMTLTVSTIIFFASSAFRGDSEVRVLQNNLSLVNILGLKIKTDINEILGNGKQIVGALAQGKEGISFADIFFQNDPDFIYAGLYQIEGNAPTAINEFFNEPYLSEVKVSQKEVSDLIAGRPGLIQKSVLTGGRMENLSAEFKEPIFAIAVPSSSSNPKVLVLILRLEKFLNAFQKQDISEVFLVNGEGDLIAHSDAKLLQSNTNFMNLPIVESMINSSENTKQTEYKDKEGKSWFGSYQKLGFGGGAVISIVPEDKAFEAVYRIQRTNLLIMGIALCLALIIVFFFAKTITKPLLNLLQATTEIARGNFKIGISSTTRDEVGLLTDYFVDMGKGLEEREKVKDALGRFVNKEIAEMVLKQELTLGGERKMCAIFFSDIRSFTAISEKLQPEEVVEFLNEYMTEMVHCVNETHGIVDKFIGDAIMATWGAAKTSDQDAVNSVNGALMMREALIRFNQGRGGDKKPIIKIGCGLNYGPVIAGQIGSEQRLEYTVIGDAVNLASRVEALNKPFGTDILITQDLLDHVPGIFNVEKMQSIKVKGKEEPQVIYAVLGRKDDPNCPKNIEELRARIGIVWEPPKKDKAKDSEPGEEVKYEILD
;
A
#
# COMPACT_ATOMS: atom_id res chain seq x y z
N MET A 1 -8.61 -48.67 36.59
CA MET A 1 -8.32 -47.54 37.49
C MET A 1 -7.04 -46.90 37.01
N LEU A 2 -7.10 -45.63 36.64
CA LEU A 2 -5.96 -44.74 36.37
C LEU A 2 -6.41 -43.36 36.86
N GLU A 3 -5.52 -42.60 37.47
CA GLU A 3 -5.89 -41.44 38.29
C GLU A 3 -6.14 -40.18 37.45
N ILE A 4 -7.18 -39.43 37.81
CA ILE A 4 -7.68 -38.28 37.04
C ILE A 4 -7.07 -36.99 37.62
N ASN A 5 -6.30 -36.25 36.82
CA ASN A 5 -5.78 -34.92 37.20
C ASN A 5 -6.66 -33.81 36.60
N HIS A 6 -7.68 -33.39 37.35
CA HIS A 6 -8.65 -32.37 36.95
C HIS A 6 -8.03 -30.96 36.86
N ARG A 7 -7.69 -30.46 35.67
CA ARG A 7 -7.14 -29.09 35.50
C ARG A 7 -7.62 -28.40 34.22
N TYR A 8 -8.33 -27.28 34.38
CA TYR A 8 -8.67 -26.33 33.32
C TYR A 8 -7.58 -25.23 33.18
N LEU A 9 -7.59 -24.52 32.04
CA LEU A 9 -6.67 -23.41 31.76
C LEU A 9 -7.43 -22.23 31.12
N PRO A 10 -7.48 -21.04 31.75
CA PRO A 10 -8.17 -19.89 31.18
C PRO A 10 -7.39 -19.29 30.00
N PHE A 11 -8.06 -19.19 28.86
CA PHE A 11 -7.57 -18.54 27.64
C PHE A 11 -8.25 -17.18 27.50
N GLY A 12 -7.59 -16.12 27.97
CA GLY A 12 -8.21 -14.81 28.16
C GLY A 12 -9.25 -14.82 29.29
N THR A 13 -10.27 -13.96 29.19
CA THR A 13 -11.17 -13.63 30.31
C THR A 13 -12.31 -14.62 30.57
N SER A 14 -12.52 -15.66 29.75
CA SER A 14 -13.76 -16.47 29.82
C SER A 14 -13.75 -17.89 29.26
N GLY A 15 -12.78 -18.30 28.43
CA GLY A 15 -12.80 -19.65 27.82
C GLY A 15 -11.83 -20.60 28.52
N ALA A 16 -12.21 -21.86 28.76
CA ALA A 16 -11.28 -22.89 29.20
C ALA A 16 -10.75 -23.72 28.03
N LEU A 17 -9.46 -24.08 28.11
CA LEU A 17 -8.76 -24.91 27.13
C LEU A 17 -9.00 -26.41 27.40
N ILE A 18 -9.42 -27.16 26.38
CA ILE A 18 -9.57 -28.62 26.36
C ILE A 18 -8.70 -29.19 25.23
N PHE A 19 -8.10 -30.36 25.41
CA PHE A 19 -7.12 -30.94 24.49
C PHE A 19 -7.28 -32.46 24.37
N ILE A 20 -7.07 -33.01 23.16
CA ILE A 20 -7.05 -34.46 22.88
C ILE A 20 -5.75 -34.78 22.09
N SER A 21 -4.88 -35.61 22.69
CA SER A 21 -3.59 -36.06 22.11
C SER A 21 -3.74 -37.37 21.31
N GLY A 22 -2.78 -37.67 20.44
CA GLY A 22 -2.69 -38.92 19.67
C GLY A 22 -1.69 -39.96 20.24
N ALA A 23 -0.87 -39.59 21.22
CA ALA A 23 0.15 -40.47 21.81
C ALA A 23 -0.46 -41.66 22.60
N HIS A 24 -0.28 -42.89 22.09
CA HIS A 24 -0.59 -44.19 22.72
C HIS A 24 -2.03 -44.79 22.65
N SER A 25 -2.52 -45.18 21.46
CA SER A 25 -2.90 -46.59 21.18
C SER A 25 -3.09 -46.88 19.67
N ASN A 26 -3.39 -48.14 19.31
CA ASN A 26 -3.59 -48.59 17.92
C ASN A 26 -5.06 -48.66 17.46
N SER A 27 -6.05 -48.29 18.30
CA SER A 27 -7.47 -48.31 17.91
C SER A 27 -7.86 -47.08 17.06
N ARG A 28 -9.15 -46.95 16.71
CA ARG A 28 -9.71 -45.90 15.85
C ARG A 28 -10.55 -44.96 16.70
N THR A 29 -10.52 -43.65 16.43
CA THR A 29 -11.29 -42.64 17.17
C THR A 29 -12.78 -42.99 17.16
N ASP A 30 -13.42 -42.99 18.33
CA ASP A 30 -14.88 -43.14 18.40
C ASP A 30 -15.55 -41.76 18.30
N HIS A 31 -16.05 -41.49 17.10
CA HIS A 31 -16.68 -40.22 16.74
C HIS A 31 -17.98 -39.94 17.49
N SER A 32 -18.60 -40.97 18.11
CA SER A 32 -19.78 -40.76 18.97
C SER A 32 -19.42 -39.97 20.23
N ILE A 33 -18.36 -40.39 20.93
CA ILE A 33 -17.90 -39.77 22.19
C ILE A 33 -17.42 -38.33 21.96
N LEU A 34 -16.78 -38.05 20.82
CA LEU A 34 -16.38 -36.67 20.46
C LEU A 34 -17.60 -35.75 20.30
N SER A 35 -18.68 -36.24 19.67
CA SER A 35 -19.92 -35.47 19.52
C SER A 35 -20.64 -35.24 20.86
N GLU A 36 -20.63 -36.25 21.75
CA GLU A 36 -21.22 -36.17 23.09
C GLU A 36 -20.49 -35.13 23.97
N GLU A 37 -19.16 -35.13 23.99
CA GLU A 37 -18.40 -34.15 24.79
C GLU A 37 -18.43 -32.73 24.22
N ILE A 38 -18.50 -32.55 22.89
CA ILE A 38 -18.67 -31.20 22.30
C ILE A 38 -19.99 -30.57 22.78
N ALA A 39 -21.07 -31.35 22.84
CA ALA A 39 -22.34 -30.92 23.39
C ALA A 39 -22.29 -30.74 24.92
N LYS A 40 -21.77 -31.73 25.66
CA LYS A 40 -21.75 -31.75 27.14
C LYS A 40 -20.83 -30.70 27.77
N LYS A 41 -19.83 -30.19 27.04
CA LYS A 41 -18.83 -29.21 27.53
C LYS A 41 -18.99 -27.80 26.96
N GLU A 42 -20.11 -27.47 26.32
CA GLU A 42 -20.36 -26.15 25.68
C GLU A 42 -19.19 -25.68 24.79
N ILE A 43 -18.69 -26.57 23.91
CA ILE A 43 -17.49 -26.29 23.10
C ILE A 43 -17.83 -25.40 21.91
N GLY A 44 -17.89 -24.09 22.15
CA GLY A 44 -18.23 -23.08 21.13
C GLY A 44 -17.18 -22.92 20.02
N THR A 45 -15.95 -23.42 20.20
CA THR A 45 -14.87 -23.34 19.20
C THR A 45 -13.97 -24.58 19.24
N VAL A 46 -13.70 -25.17 18.06
CA VAL A 46 -12.83 -26.33 17.85
C VAL A 46 -11.70 -25.94 16.88
N CYS A 47 -10.45 -26.08 17.32
CA CYS A 47 -9.25 -25.86 16.55
C CYS A 47 -8.66 -27.20 16.10
N VAL A 48 -8.66 -27.48 14.79
CA VAL A 48 -7.96 -28.62 14.20
C VAL A 48 -6.58 -28.17 13.75
N VAL A 49 -5.55 -28.90 14.15
CA VAL A 49 -4.13 -28.58 13.91
C VAL A 49 -3.51 -29.63 13.00
N SER A 50 -3.01 -29.24 11.82
CA SER A 50 -2.41 -30.14 10.83
C SER A 50 -1.30 -29.46 10.00
N SER A 51 -0.49 -30.24 9.27
CA SER A 51 0.62 -29.71 8.46
C SER A 51 0.25 -29.26 7.04
N ASP A 52 -0.99 -29.49 6.60
CA ASP A 52 -1.48 -29.15 5.26
C ASP A 52 -2.90 -28.54 5.25
N HIS A 53 -3.36 -28.02 6.39
CA HIS A 53 -4.73 -27.55 6.65
C HIS A 53 -5.85 -28.60 6.56
N SER A 54 -5.54 -29.88 6.29
CA SER A 54 -6.58 -30.91 6.21
C SER A 54 -7.29 -31.15 7.55
N ILE A 55 -8.58 -31.49 7.42
CA ILE A 55 -9.44 -32.04 8.47
C ILE A 55 -10.03 -33.31 7.84
N ASP A 56 -10.00 -34.44 8.54
CA ASP A 56 -10.65 -35.65 8.04
C ASP A 56 -12.18 -35.54 8.15
N ALA A 57 -12.89 -36.20 7.23
CA ALA A 57 -14.32 -36.00 7.11
C ALA A 57 -15.14 -36.71 8.21
N GLU A 58 -14.61 -37.77 8.83
CA GLU A 58 -15.29 -38.44 9.95
C GLU A 58 -15.25 -37.52 11.19
N THR A 59 -14.13 -36.85 11.46
CA THR A 59 -13.99 -35.80 12.48
C THR A 59 -14.90 -34.61 12.18
N LEU A 60 -14.86 -34.06 10.96
CA LEU A 60 -15.65 -32.88 10.60
C LEU A 60 -17.17 -33.12 10.71
N ASP A 61 -17.64 -34.33 10.36
CA ASP A 61 -19.07 -34.64 10.48
C ASP A 61 -19.52 -34.83 11.95
N SER A 62 -18.61 -35.27 12.83
CA SER A 62 -18.86 -35.48 14.27
C SER A 62 -18.84 -34.23 15.16
N ILE A 63 -18.42 -33.07 14.63
CA ILE A 63 -18.49 -31.78 15.35
C ILE A 63 -19.91 -31.19 15.20
N ASP A 64 -20.49 -30.67 16.29
CA ASP A 64 -21.83 -30.06 16.25
C ASP A 64 -21.89 -28.83 15.30
N PRO A 65 -22.95 -28.67 14.47
CA PRO A 65 -23.07 -27.56 13.52
C PRO A 65 -23.08 -26.14 14.11
N SER A 66 -23.30 -25.98 15.42
CA SER A 66 -23.24 -24.69 16.12
C SER A 66 -21.83 -24.29 16.54
N ALA A 67 -20.89 -25.23 16.63
CA ALA A 67 -19.50 -24.97 17.00
C ALA A 67 -18.72 -24.28 15.87
N THR A 68 -17.71 -23.47 16.23
CA THR A 68 -16.86 -22.79 15.24
C THR A 68 -15.63 -23.62 14.95
N VAL A 69 -15.42 -24.04 13.70
CA VAL A 69 -14.25 -24.86 13.32
C VAL A 69 -13.15 -23.99 12.71
N LEU A 70 -11.96 -24.05 13.29
CA LEU A 70 -10.76 -23.37 12.80
C LEU A 70 -9.72 -24.42 12.37
N SER A 71 -9.14 -24.26 11.18
CA SER A 71 -8.00 -25.07 10.73
C SER A 71 -6.71 -24.27 10.95
N ILE A 72 -5.73 -24.86 11.63
CA ILE A 72 -4.46 -24.24 11.99
C ILE A 72 -3.32 -25.02 11.32
N LEU A 73 -2.56 -24.32 10.48
CA LEU A 73 -1.37 -24.85 9.81
C LEU A 73 -0.16 -24.73 10.75
N ILE A 74 0.47 -25.86 11.07
CA ILE A 74 1.82 -25.89 11.64
C ILE A 74 2.77 -26.37 10.52
N PRO A 75 3.45 -25.47 9.79
CA PRO A 75 4.34 -25.84 8.69
C PRO A 75 5.60 -26.57 9.19
N PRO A 76 6.23 -27.42 8.35
CA PRO A 76 7.50 -28.08 8.67
C PRO A 76 8.67 -27.10 8.53
N GLY A 77 8.81 -26.18 9.50
CA GLY A 77 9.84 -25.15 9.54
C GLY A 77 9.89 -24.43 10.90
N PRO A 78 10.80 -23.45 11.08
CA PRO A 78 10.88 -22.65 12.31
C PRO A 78 9.68 -21.71 12.45
N GLU A 79 9.18 -21.52 13.68
CA GLU A 79 8.04 -20.64 13.95
C GLU A 79 8.45 -19.16 13.97
N THR A 80 7.88 -18.34 13.09
CA THR A 80 8.04 -16.88 13.18
C THR A 80 7.13 -16.31 14.27
N ASN A 81 7.66 -15.39 15.09
CA ASN A 81 6.91 -14.84 16.23
C ASN A 81 5.67 -14.05 15.78
N ASP A 82 5.75 -13.38 14.63
CA ASP A 82 4.66 -12.68 13.96
C ASP A 82 3.52 -13.63 13.53
N SER A 83 3.83 -14.80 12.96
CA SER A 83 2.80 -15.75 12.51
C SER A 83 2.08 -16.44 13.66
N VAL A 84 2.78 -16.73 14.77
CA VAL A 84 2.16 -17.26 16.00
C VAL A 84 1.30 -16.20 16.71
N TYR A 85 1.76 -14.94 16.78
CA TYR A 85 0.96 -13.85 17.37
C TYR A 85 -0.25 -13.48 16.51
N GLY A 86 -0.10 -13.42 15.18
CA GLY A 86 -1.22 -13.27 14.25
C GLY A 86 -2.22 -14.43 14.32
N THR A 87 -1.74 -15.64 14.58
CA THR A 87 -2.56 -16.83 14.86
C THR A 87 -3.36 -16.68 16.17
N TYR A 88 -2.73 -16.23 17.27
CA TYR A 88 -3.43 -15.88 18.52
C TYR A 88 -4.55 -14.85 18.28
N LEU A 89 -4.26 -13.76 17.55
CA LEU A 89 -5.25 -12.72 17.24
C LEU A 89 -6.42 -13.25 16.38
N LYS A 90 -6.16 -14.13 15.42
CA LYS A 90 -7.20 -14.80 14.63
C LYS A 90 -8.09 -15.71 15.50
N ILE A 91 -7.50 -16.54 16.36
CA ILE A 91 -8.26 -17.39 17.29
C ILE A 91 -9.14 -16.52 18.20
N ARG A 92 -8.56 -15.48 18.82
CA ARG A 92 -9.29 -14.52 19.68
C ARG A 92 -10.43 -13.80 18.96
N LYS A 93 -10.33 -13.54 17.65
CA LYS A 93 -11.38 -12.91 16.83
C LYS A 93 -12.58 -13.83 16.56
N PHE A 94 -12.36 -15.14 16.48
CA PHE A 94 -13.40 -16.13 16.16
C PHE A 94 -13.90 -16.95 17.36
N LEU A 95 -13.29 -16.77 18.53
CA LEU A 95 -13.68 -17.43 19.78
C LEU A 95 -15.12 -17.05 20.19
N LYS A 96 -16.04 -18.02 20.13
CA LYS A 96 -17.37 -17.90 20.77
C LYS A 96 -17.24 -18.02 22.29
N ARG A 97 -18.24 -17.54 23.05
CA ARG A 97 -18.40 -17.92 24.46
C ARG A 97 -18.58 -19.44 24.55
N GLY A 98 -17.96 -20.06 25.56
CA GLY A 98 -17.86 -21.51 25.72
C GLY A 98 -16.40 -21.97 25.82
N ASN A 99 -16.18 -23.28 25.78
CA ASN A 99 -14.85 -23.87 25.87
C ASN A 99 -14.17 -24.01 24.49
N LEU A 100 -12.84 -24.09 24.51
CA LEU A 100 -11.98 -24.14 23.34
C LEU A 100 -11.26 -25.49 23.26
N LEU A 101 -11.59 -26.30 22.25
CA LEU A 101 -10.99 -27.61 22.03
C LEU A 101 -9.87 -27.56 21.00
N PHE A 102 -8.73 -28.21 21.27
CA PHE A 102 -7.70 -28.50 20.27
C PHE A 102 -7.68 -29.99 19.90
N LEU A 103 -7.75 -30.28 18.60
CA LEU A 103 -7.59 -31.59 17.96
C LEU A 103 -6.32 -31.55 17.11
N ILE A 104 -5.41 -32.52 17.27
CA ILE A 104 -4.06 -32.45 16.69
C ILE A 104 -3.73 -33.66 15.84
N ALA A 105 -3.35 -33.43 14.58
CA ALA A 105 -2.83 -34.46 13.71
C ALA A 105 -1.47 -34.99 14.23
N PRO A 106 -1.20 -36.32 14.16
CA PRO A 106 0.00 -36.92 14.77
C PRO A 106 1.34 -36.36 14.24
N ASP A 107 1.36 -35.81 13.03
CA ASP A 107 2.53 -35.14 12.44
C ASP A 107 2.87 -33.79 13.09
N CYS A 108 1.95 -33.20 13.85
CA CYS A 108 2.09 -31.92 14.55
C CYS A 108 2.32 -32.07 16.06
N GLU A 109 2.11 -33.27 16.62
CA GLU A 109 2.17 -33.55 18.07
C GLU A 109 3.53 -33.20 18.71
N SER A 110 4.63 -33.35 17.98
CA SER A 110 5.99 -33.00 18.44
C SER A 110 6.30 -31.49 18.42
N ARG A 111 5.50 -30.69 17.71
CA ARG A 111 5.70 -29.24 17.52
C ARG A 111 4.73 -28.40 18.35
N PHE A 112 3.52 -28.94 18.61
CA PHE A 112 2.48 -28.27 19.38
C PHE A 112 2.92 -27.69 20.75
N PRO A 113 3.83 -28.29 21.54
CA PRO A 113 4.21 -27.72 22.84
C PRO A 113 4.83 -26.31 22.74
N LEU A 114 5.61 -26.04 21.68
CA LEU A 114 6.22 -24.72 21.45
C LEU A 114 5.15 -23.70 21.04
N PHE A 115 4.33 -24.06 20.05
CA PHE A 115 3.17 -23.26 19.62
C PHE A 115 2.21 -22.96 20.78
N LEU A 116 1.88 -23.94 21.63
CA LEU A 116 1.04 -23.76 22.82
C LEU A 116 1.71 -22.83 23.85
N SER A 117 3.02 -22.95 24.07
CA SER A 117 3.76 -22.04 24.96
C SER A 117 3.62 -20.58 24.52
N LYS A 118 3.80 -20.32 23.22
CA LYS A 118 3.67 -18.98 22.63
C LYS A 118 2.22 -18.49 22.61
N LEU A 119 1.24 -19.36 22.34
CA LEU A 119 -0.19 -19.00 22.44
C LEU A 119 -0.58 -18.59 23.87
N LEU A 120 -0.11 -19.30 24.88
CA LEU A 120 -0.38 -18.97 26.28
C LEU A 120 0.27 -17.63 26.66
N LEU A 121 1.54 -17.42 26.31
CA LEU A 121 2.25 -16.14 26.50
C LEU A 121 1.61 -14.97 25.75
N ALA A 122 1.01 -15.19 24.58
CA ALA A 122 0.24 -14.18 23.86
C ALA A 122 -1.11 -13.88 24.52
N SER A 123 -1.69 -14.84 25.25
CA SER A 123 -2.95 -14.64 25.98
C SER A 123 -2.76 -13.94 27.33
N ASP A 124 -1.64 -14.21 28.03
CA ASP A 124 -1.20 -13.51 29.22
C ASP A 124 0.35 -13.42 29.26
N PRO A 125 0.94 -12.26 28.90
CA PRO A 125 2.39 -12.06 28.91
C PRO A 125 3.04 -12.08 30.31
N SER A 126 2.26 -12.15 31.40
CA SER A 126 2.74 -12.08 32.78
C SER A 126 2.97 -13.46 33.45
N ILE A 127 2.44 -14.55 32.86
CA ILE A 127 2.73 -15.94 33.27
C ILE A 127 4.25 -16.14 33.42
N THR A 128 4.75 -16.74 34.50
CA THR A 128 6.20 -17.01 34.65
C THR A 128 6.63 -18.22 33.82
N ASP A 129 7.92 -18.37 33.54
CA ASP A 129 8.43 -19.56 32.82
C ASP A 129 8.15 -20.86 33.62
N SER A 130 8.19 -20.79 34.96
CA SER A 130 7.83 -21.91 35.85
C SER A 130 6.33 -22.23 35.81
N ASP A 131 5.46 -21.22 35.81
CA ASP A 131 4.00 -21.42 35.59
C ASP A 131 3.75 -22.05 34.21
N LEU A 132 4.49 -21.66 33.18
CA LEU A 132 4.30 -22.18 31.84
C LEU A 132 4.81 -23.64 31.71
N GLN A 133 5.88 -23.98 32.44
CA GLN A 133 6.38 -25.35 32.58
C GLN A 133 5.38 -26.27 33.31
N ASP A 134 4.76 -25.83 34.40
CA ASP A 134 3.65 -26.56 35.03
C ASP A 134 2.43 -26.63 34.09
N ARG A 135 2.04 -25.53 33.44
CA ARG A 135 0.91 -25.50 32.49
C ARG A 135 1.07 -26.45 31.29
N ILE A 136 2.29 -26.63 30.77
CA ILE A 136 2.55 -27.53 29.63
C ILE A 136 2.72 -28.99 30.08
N SER A 137 3.39 -29.23 31.20
CA SER A 137 3.54 -30.60 31.74
C SER A 137 2.22 -31.22 32.20
N ARG A 138 1.22 -30.41 32.59
CA ARG A 138 -0.18 -30.85 32.78
C ARG A 138 -0.83 -31.52 31.56
N PHE A 139 -0.33 -31.28 30.34
CA PHE A 139 -0.79 -31.93 29.11
C PHE A 139 0.08 -33.13 28.68
N GLY A 140 1.01 -33.58 29.53
CA GLY A 140 1.92 -34.68 29.24
C GLY A 140 3.13 -34.32 28.37
N TYR A 141 3.29 -33.04 27.99
CA TYR A 141 4.38 -32.57 27.15
C TYR A 141 5.59 -32.11 27.95
N SER A 142 6.78 -32.31 27.38
CA SER A 142 8.01 -31.67 27.88
C SER A 142 8.01 -30.17 27.57
N TYR A 143 8.52 -29.36 28.49
CA TYR A 143 8.56 -27.90 28.35
C TYR A 143 9.63 -27.46 27.34
N PRO A 144 9.28 -26.64 26.33
CA PRO A 144 10.25 -26.14 25.37
C PRO A 144 10.95 -24.88 25.90
N GLU A 145 12.18 -25.01 26.38
CA GLU A 145 13.00 -23.89 26.89
C GLU A 145 13.36 -22.84 25.80
N ALA A 146 13.21 -23.18 24.52
CA ALA A 146 13.64 -22.36 23.40
C ALA A 146 12.73 -21.14 23.14
N ASP A 147 13.35 -20.02 22.75
CA ASP A 147 12.74 -18.84 22.10
C ASP A 147 11.70 -18.02 22.90
N GLN A 148 11.22 -18.48 24.06
CA GLN A 148 10.20 -17.77 24.85
C GLN A 148 10.63 -16.38 25.31
N ALA A 149 11.88 -16.20 25.75
CA ALA A 149 12.41 -14.89 26.14
C ALA A 149 12.46 -13.89 24.96
N VAL A 150 12.67 -14.40 23.74
CA VAL A 150 12.59 -13.60 22.50
C VAL A 150 11.13 -13.24 22.22
N PHE A 151 10.19 -14.18 22.39
CA PHE A 151 8.76 -13.94 22.22
C PHE A 151 8.21 -12.91 23.24
N ARG A 152 8.60 -12.96 24.51
CA ARG A 152 8.25 -11.93 25.51
C ARG A 152 8.76 -10.54 25.10
N LYS A 153 9.98 -10.46 24.52
CA LYS A 153 10.59 -9.24 23.99
C LYS A 153 9.93 -8.75 22.68
N PHE A 154 9.31 -9.64 21.92
CA PHE A 154 8.46 -9.33 20.79
C PHE A 154 7.10 -8.76 21.25
N LEU A 155 6.42 -9.42 22.19
CA LEU A 155 5.13 -8.98 22.75
C LEU A 155 5.23 -7.59 23.41
N SER A 156 6.32 -7.31 24.14
CA SER A 156 6.50 -6.02 24.81
C SER A 156 6.66 -4.82 23.85
N ARG A 157 6.98 -5.08 22.57
CA ARG A 157 7.07 -4.06 21.50
C ARG A 157 5.76 -3.85 20.74
N HIS A 158 4.83 -4.80 20.81
CA HIS A 158 3.57 -4.80 20.06
C HIS A 158 2.35 -4.72 20.99
N LYS A 159 2.43 -3.85 22.02
CA LYS A 159 1.34 -3.68 23.01
C LYS A 159 0.08 -3.05 22.43
N ASP A 160 0.21 -2.19 21.43
CA ASP A 160 -0.89 -1.46 20.82
C ASP A 160 -1.34 -2.15 19.53
N GLY A 161 -2.60 -2.60 19.51
CA GLY A 161 -3.13 -3.54 18.50
C GLY A 161 -3.44 -2.93 17.13
N HIS A 162 -2.43 -2.37 16.45
CA HIS A 162 -2.55 -1.82 15.10
C HIS A 162 -1.91 -2.73 14.04
N ALA A 163 -2.71 -3.01 13.00
CA ALA A 163 -2.36 -3.53 11.66
C ALA A 163 -1.04 -4.31 11.49
N PHE A 164 -1.15 -5.64 11.40
CA PHE A 164 -0.15 -6.46 10.72
C PHE A 164 -0.64 -6.85 9.32
N HIS A 165 0.27 -6.86 8.35
CA HIS A 165 0.03 -7.36 7.00
C HIS A 165 -0.07 -8.90 6.95
N GLU A 166 -0.37 -9.41 5.75
CA GLU A 166 -0.62 -10.82 5.47
C GLU A 166 0.57 -11.72 5.83
N ILE A 167 0.30 -12.80 6.58
CA ILE A 167 1.28 -13.87 6.84
C ILE A 167 1.55 -14.61 5.51
N PRO A 168 2.81 -14.79 5.08
CA PRO A 168 3.11 -15.44 3.80
C PRO A 168 2.61 -16.90 3.73
N PRO A 169 2.20 -17.38 2.54
CA PRO A 169 1.85 -18.79 2.34
C PRO A 169 3.10 -19.67 2.54
N GLY A 170 3.15 -20.39 3.66
CA GLY A 170 4.30 -21.18 4.11
C GLY A 170 4.63 -20.99 5.59
N GLU A 171 4.16 -19.90 6.21
CA GLU A 171 4.23 -19.65 7.66
C GLU A 171 2.91 -20.03 8.37
N PHE A 172 2.87 -19.94 9.71
CA PHE A 172 1.70 -20.37 10.52
C PHE A 172 0.45 -19.60 10.12
N SER A 173 -0.51 -20.29 9.53
CA SER A 173 -1.78 -19.71 9.08
C SER A 173 -2.96 -20.37 9.77
N VAL A 174 -3.90 -19.54 10.23
CA VAL A 174 -5.25 -19.99 10.57
C VAL A 174 -6.16 -19.69 9.38
N SER A 175 -6.87 -20.71 8.92
CA SER A 175 -8.01 -20.61 8.01
C SER A 175 -9.29 -20.95 8.77
N SER A 176 -10.27 -20.06 8.70
CA SER A 176 -11.54 -20.20 9.45
C SER A 176 -12.59 -20.89 8.60
N HIS A 177 -13.03 -22.09 9.00
CA HIS A 177 -14.24 -22.68 8.43
C HIS A 177 -15.45 -22.02 9.08
N LEU A 178 -16.02 -21.03 8.38
CA LEU A 178 -17.22 -20.32 8.80
C LEU A 178 -18.42 -21.28 8.81
N ALA A 179 -18.68 -21.86 9.98
CA ALA A 179 -19.92 -22.56 10.31
C ALA A 179 -21.08 -21.55 10.37
N ARG A 180 -21.59 -21.17 9.19
CA ARG A 180 -22.82 -20.42 8.98
C ARG A 180 -23.59 -21.04 7.81
N GLU A 181 -24.91 -21.10 7.96
CA GLU A 181 -25.88 -21.43 6.89
C GLU A 181 -25.78 -22.84 6.29
N GLY A 182 -25.64 -23.86 7.15
CA GLY A 182 -26.27 -25.18 6.95
C GLY A 182 -25.85 -26.03 5.73
N ARG A 183 -24.78 -25.67 5.00
CA ARG A 183 -24.32 -26.36 3.79
C ARG A 183 -23.00 -27.07 4.01
N ARG A 184 -23.04 -28.28 4.59
CA ARG A 184 -21.91 -29.23 4.48
C ARG A 184 -21.83 -29.77 3.05
N PRO A 185 -20.67 -29.70 2.35
CA PRO A 185 -20.41 -30.54 1.19
C PRO A 185 -20.40 -32.01 1.61
N SER A 186 -20.93 -32.92 0.80
CA SER A 186 -20.98 -34.34 1.17
C SER A 186 -19.58 -34.96 1.25
N ALA A 187 -19.17 -35.36 2.47
CA ALA A 187 -17.85 -35.85 2.87
C ALA A 187 -17.16 -36.86 1.92
N LEU A 188 -17.94 -37.77 1.32
CA LEU A 188 -17.48 -39.07 0.84
C LEU A 188 -16.55 -39.11 -0.39
N LYS A 189 -16.09 -37.98 -0.96
CA LYS A 189 -15.37 -37.99 -2.27
C LYS A 189 -14.20 -37.00 -2.48
N TYR A 190 -13.91 -36.07 -1.57
CA TYR A 190 -13.02 -34.94 -1.89
C TYR A 190 -12.03 -34.59 -0.77
N LYS A 191 -10.78 -34.25 -1.15
CA LYS A 191 -9.86 -33.49 -0.30
C LYS A 191 -10.09 -31.99 -0.52
N ILE A 192 -10.07 -31.21 0.57
CA ILE A 192 -9.97 -29.75 0.50
C ILE A 192 -8.48 -29.41 0.42
N GLN A 193 -8.06 -28.77 -0.67
CA GLN A 193 -6.71 -28.22 -0.83
C GLN A 193 -6.79 -26.71 -1.04
N TYR A 194 -5.83 -26.00 -0.45
CA TYR A 194 -5.66 -24.56 -0.64
C TYR A 194 -4.72 -24.29 -1.83
N GLU A 195 -5.15 -23.48 -2.80
CA GLU A 195 -4.25 -23.01 -3.87
C GLU A 195 -3.50 -21.76 -3.40
N PRO A 196 -2.14 -21.75 -3.39
CA PRO A 196 -1.37 -20.58 -3.01
C PRO A 196 -1.73 -19.36 -3.86
N GLY A 197 -2.13 -18.26 -3.19
CA GLY A 197 -2.50 -17.00 -3.84
C GLY A 197 -4.00 -16.82 -4.15
N VAL A 198 -4.86 -17.81 -3.87
CA VAL A 198 -6.32 -17.64 -4.00
C VAL A 198 -6.91 -17.04 -2.72
N GLU A 199 -7.36 -15.79 -2.83
CA GLU A 199 -7.67 -14.91 -1.70
C GLU A 199 -9.15 -14.92 -1.27
N ASN A 200 -10.02 -15.50 -2.10
CA ASN A 200 -11.43 -15.60 -1.82
C ASN A 200 -11.76 -16.88 -1.04
N LEU A 201 -11.98 -16.74 0.27
CA LEU A 201 -12.45 -17.81 1.18
C LEU A 201 -13.80 -18.45 0.77
N THR A 202 -14.43 -17.95 -0.29
CA THR A 202 -15.65 -18.47 -0.92
C THR A 202 -15.40 -19.59 -1.94
N LYS A 203 -14.15 -19.90 -2.31
CA LYS A 203 -13.82 -20.93 -3.31
C LYS A 203 -13.07 -22.12 -2.72
N ILE A 204 -13.81 -22.99 -2.02
CA ILE A 204 -13.35 -24.34 -1.67
C ILE A 204 -13.20 -25.15 -2.97
N LYS A 205 -11.97 -25.53 -3.33
CA LYS A 205 -11.70 -26.40 -4.47
C LYS A 205 -11.70 -27.85 -4.01
N ALA A 206 -12.83 -28.53 -4.22
CA ALA A 206 -13.00 -29.94 -3.86
C ALA A 206 -12.28 -30.84 -4.87
N VAL A 207 -11.12 -31.39 -4.49
CA VAL A 207 -10.27 -32.23 -5.36
C VAL A 207 -10.65 -33.70 -5.15
N PRO A 208 -11.05 -34.46 -6.19
CA PRO A 208 -11.35 -35.88 -6.05
C PRO A 208 -10.07 -36.72 -5.97
N TYR A 209 -10.05 -37.71 -5.08
CA TYR A 209 -8.96 -38.70 -4.99
C TYR A 209 -8.76 -39.45 -6.33
N SER A 210 -7.49 -39.59 -6.73
CA SER A 210 -7.07 -40.39 -7.89
C SER A 210 -7.26 -41.90 -7.69
N GLU A 211 -7.19 -42.68 -8.77
CA GLU A 211 -7.31 -44.15 -8.74
C GLU A 211 -6.19 -44.85 -7.95
N GLU A 212 -5.02 -44.22 -7.83
CA GLU A 212 -3.90 -44.74 -7.03
C GLU A 212 -4.09 -44.40 -5.55
N GLU A 213 -4.44 -43.15 -5.20
CA GLU A 213 -4.76 -42.76 -3.82
C GLU A 213 -5.97 -43.53 -3.26
N ARG A 214 -6.95 -43.88 -4.09
CA ARG A 214 -8.07 -44.76 -3.68
C ARG A 214 -7.64 -46.16 -3.24
N LYS A 215 -6.48 -46.64 -3.73
CA LYS A 215 -5.88 -47.91 -3.27
C LYS A 215 -5.03 -47.70 -2.01
N ILE A 216 -4.52 -46.49 -1.78
CA ILE A 216 -3.78 -46.08 -0.58
C ILE A 216 -4.76 -45.45 0.44
N SER A 217 -5.78 -46.23 0.80
CA SER A 217 -6.75 -45.86 1.83
C SER A 217 -6.17 -46.16 3.23
N LYS A 218 -6.02 -45.11 4.05
CA LYS A 218 -5.41 -45.05 5.40
C LYS A 218 -3.87 -44.91 5.39
N PRO A 219 -3.24 -44.29 6.40
CA PRO A 219 -3.66 -44.18 7.81
C PRO A 219 -4.88 -43.27 8.05
N GLY A 220 -5.74 -43.70 8.98
CA GLY A 220 -6.63 -42.79 9.70
C GLY A 220 -6.00 -42.44 11.05
N PHE A 221 -6.62 -41.54 11.81
CA PHE A 221 -6.21 -41.26 13.19
C PHE A 221 -6.19 -42.55 14.02
N GLN A 222 -5.03 -42.84 14.62
CA GLN A 222 -4.91 -43.86 15.64
C GLN A 222 -5.21 -43.22 16.99
N SER A 223 -6.15 -43.79 17.73
CA SER A 223 -6.75 -43.16 18.90
C SER A 223 -5.88 -43.32 20.16
N SER A 224 -5.87 -42.30 20.99
CA SER A 224 -5.48 -42.40 22.40
C SER A 224 -6.70 -42.27 23.31
N PRO A 225 -6.61 -42.64 24.61
CA PRO A 225 -7.76 -42.57 25.51
C PRO A 225 -8.33 -41.15 25.58
N ILE A 226 -9.64 -41.02 25.36
CA ILE A 226 -10.36 -39.76 25.52
C ILE A 226 -10.33 -39.38 27.02
N HIS A 227 -9.93 -38.15 27.32
CA HIS A 227 -9.81 -37.62 28.68
C HIS A 227 -10.71 -36.40 28.85
N ALA A 228 -11.98 -36.68 29.14
CA ALA A 228 -13.02 -35.70 29.46
C ALA A 228 -14.10 -36.37 30.34
N ILE A 229 -15.17 -35.66 30.74
CA ILE A 229 -16.14 -36.05 31.82
C ILE A 229 -15.46 -36.15 33.22
N GLU A 230 -15.95 -35.61 34.35
CA GLU A 230 -17.09 -34.75 34.76
C GLU A 230 -16.60 -33.86 35.94
N ILE A 231 -17.46 -32.98 36.48
CA ILE A 231 -17.70 -32.77 37.94
C ILE A 231 -18.79 -31.69 38.13
N ASP A 232 -19.56 -31.83 39.21
CA ASP A 232 -20.64 -30.93 39.61
C ASP A 232 -20.24 -29.46 39.89
N HIS A 233 -21.29 -28.63 39.93
CA HIS A 233 -21.40 -27.30 40.56
C HIS A 233 -20.18 -26.77 41.36
N MET A 234 -19.66 -25.62 40.92
CA MET A 234 -18.97 -24.66 41.79
C MET A 234 -19.69 -23.30 41.77
N ASP A 235 -19.69 -22.60 42.90
CA ASP A 235 -20.59 -21.48 43.21
C ASP A 235 -20.46 -20.22 42.34
N GLU A 236 -21.56 -19.43 42.31
CA GLU A 236 -21.68 -18.13 41.63
C GLU A 236 -20.72 -17.02 42.12
N ALA A 237 -19.82 -17.31 43.07
CA ALA A 237 -19.07 -16.32 43.84
C ALA A 237 -17.95 -15.59 43.07
N GLN A 238 -17.52 -16.05 41.89
CA GLN A 238 -16.29 -15.59 41.22
C GLN A 238 -16.48 -14.87 39.87
N ARG A 239 -17.52 -14.03 39.74
CA ARG A 239 -17.52 -12.95 38.72
C ARG A 239 -16.85 -11.69 39.27
N PRO A 240 -15.89 -11.06 38.56
CA PRO A 240 -15.38 -9.75 38.94
C PRO A 240 -16.52 -8.72 38.81
N LYS A 241 -16.79 -7.97 39.89
CA LYS A 241 -17.85 -6.95 39.93
C LYS A 241 -17.40 -5.64 39.29
N GLU A 242 -18.35 -4.95 38.67
CA GLU A 242 -18.16 -3.56 38.23
C GLU A 242 -17.89 -2.63 39.43
N ILE A 243 -17.10 -1.59 39.22
CA ILE A 243 -16.73 -0.65 40.27
C ILE A 243 -17.89 0.32 40.53
N SER A 244 -18.31 0.42 41.78
CA SER A 244 -19.11 1.54 42.29
C SER A 244 -18.73 1.83 43.75
N VAL A 245 -18.74 3.11 44.11
CA VAL A 245 -17.88 3.66 45.17
C VAL A 245 -18.61 3.83 46.50
N LYS A 246 -18.01 3.31 47.59
CA LYS A 246 -17.84 4.03 48.88
C LYS A 246 -16.87 3.30 49.85
N ILE A 247 -16.47 4.03 50.89
CA ILE A 247 -15.34 3.83 51.83
C ILE A 247 -15.87 4.13 53.26
N PRO A 248 -15.30 3.61 54.38
CA PRO A 248 -14.25 2.59 54.60
C PRO A 248 -14.91 1.25 55.10
N ASP A 249 -14.41 0.36 55.98
CA ASP A 249 -13.24 0.16 56.88
C ASP A 249 -13.18 -1.36 57.27
N SER A 250 -12.23 -1.98 58.01
CA SER A 250 -10.97 -1.57 58.66
C SER A 250 -10.00 -2.75 58.92
N SER A 251 -8.72 -2.44 59.19
CA SER A 251 -7.82 -3.02 60.24
C SER A 251 -7.40 -4.52 60.30
N HIS A 252 -6.07 -4.74 60.50
CA HIS A 252 -5.34 -5.91 61.05
C HIS A 252 -5.26 -7.21 60.18
N GLU A 253 -4.09 -7.77 59.83
CA GLU A 253 -2.98 -8.41 60.60
C GLU A 253 -3.29 -9.89 61.03
N ASN A 254 -2.36 -10.87 61.14
CA ASN A 254 -0.89 -10.89 60.97
C ASN A 254 -0.34 -12.33 60.72
N GLY A 255 0.82 -12.47 60.05
CA GLY A 255 1.77 -13.62 60.12
C GLY A 255 1.29 -15.04 59.70
N THR A 256 2.10 -16.12 59.79
CA THR A 256 3.58 -16.28 59.90
C THR A 256 3.98 -17.78 59.78
N ASN A 257 5.19 -18.09 59.26
CA ASN A 257 6.03 -19.28 59.60
C ASN A 257 5.53 -20.70 59.19
N ASN A 258 6.33 -21.79 59.09
CA ASN A 258 7.79 -21.98 58.97
C ASN A 258 8.15 -23.42 58.48
N ALA A 259 9.35 -23.57 57.88
CA ALA A 259 10.27 -24.73 57.96
C ALA A 259 9.85 -26.14 57.43
N GLU A 260 10.72 -27.15 57.28
CA GLU A 260 12.14 -27.32 56.81
C GLU A 260 12.48 -28.84 56.82
N VAL A 261 13.72 -29.24 56.45
CA VAL A 261 14.47 -30.47 56.88
C VAL A 261 14.50 -31.73 55.97
N GLN A 262 15.54 -31.79 55.12
CA GLN A 262 16.55 -32.89 54.93
C GLN A 262 16.19 -34.32 54.42
N ASN A 263 17.12 -35.19 53.98
CA ASN A 263 18.40 -35.11 53.20
C ASN A 263 19.02 -36.54 52.97
N VAL A 264 20.11 -36.66 52.19
CA VAL A 264 21.12 -37.77 52.07
C VAL A 264 20.72 -38.96 51.14
N ALA A 265 21.37 -39.32 50.00
CA ALA A 265 22.75 -39.25 49.43
C ALA A 265 23.72 -40.35 49.91
N ALA A 266 24.77 -40.85 49.22
CA ALA A 266 25.38 -40.66 47.88
C ALA A 266 25.85 -42.08 47.39
N PRO A 267 27.04 -42.41 46.80
CA PRO A 267 28.14 -41.71 46.08
C PRO A 267 28.44 -42.43 44.71
N ALA A 268 29.61 -42.56 44.03
CA ALA A 268 30.90 -41.86 43.85
C ALA A 268 31.64 -42.41 42.58
N ALA A 269 32.33 -41.58 41.76
CA ALA A 269 33.44 -41.95 40.86
C ALA A 269 34.17 -40.69 40.30
N ALA A 270 35.44 -40.80 39.85
CA ALA A 270 36.30 -39.72 39.31
C ALA A 270 37.52 -40.31 38.53
N THR A 271 38.54 -39.62 37.94
CA THR A 271 39.01 -38.21 37.99
C THR A 271 39.96 -37.88 36.80
N ALA A 272 40.04 -36.60 36.38
CA ALA A 272 41.22 -35.91 35.77
C ALA A 272 41.75 -36.37 34.36
N PRO A 273 42.72 -35.67 33.68
CA PRO A 273 43.24 -34.28 33.82
C PRO A 273 43.42 -33.43 32.51
N ALA A 274 43.46 -32.09 32.68
CA ALA A 274 44.33 -31.03 32.08
C ALA A 274 44.74 -30.92 30.58
N SER A 275 44.67 -29.70 30.02
CA SER A 275 45.82 -28.86 29.55
C SER A 275 45.40 -27.51 28.87
N ALA A 276 46.34 -26.57 28.63
CA ALA A 276 46.16 -25.19 28.11
C ALA A 276 47.53 -24.64 27.60
N PRO A 277 47.79 -23.31 27.41
CA PRO A 277 47.12 -22.18 26.71
C PRO A 277 48.00 -21.78 25.46
N PRO A 278 48.23 -20.51 24.97
CA PRO A 278 47.64 -19.15 25.14
C PRO A 278 47.10 -18.60 23.77
N THR A 279 47.24 -17.37 23.20
CA THR A 279 47.91 -16.03 23.37
C THR A 279 47.31 -15.09 22.27
N GLU A 280 47.26 -13.74 22.26
CA GLU A 280 47.31 -12.66 23.29
C GLU A 280 46.93 -11.27 22.67
N ASN A 281 46.66 -10.28 23.55
CA ASN A 281 46.82 -8.81 23.44
C ASN A 281 45.98 -7.84 22.55
N SER A 282 45.65 -6.71 23.23
CA SER A 282 45.05 -5.43 22.79
C SER A 282 46.16 -4.41 22.35
N PRO A 283 46.06 -3.04 22.34
CA PRO A 283 45.09 -2.06 22.90
C PRO A 283 44.56 -1.07 21.80
N ALA A 284 44.13 0.21 21.97
CA ALA A 284 44.12 1.14 23.11
C ALA A 284 43.06 2.28 23.04
N THR A 285 42.52 2.65 24.22
CA THR A 285 42.20 4.00 24.76
C THR A 285 41.92 5.24 23.88
N THR A 286 40.87 5.98 24.24
CA THR A 286 41.04 7.27 24.96
C THR A 286 39.79 7.60 25.81
N ASN A 287 39.93 8.44 26.84
CA ASN A 287 38.97 8.56 27.95
C ASN A 287 38.50 10.01 28.20
N GLU A 288 37.26 10.13 28.70
CA GLU A 288 36.80 11.07 29.75
C GLU A 288 36.71 12.60 29.56
N THR A 289 35.97 13.19 30.53
CA THR A 289 35.98 14.59 31.02
C THR A 289 35.33 15.71 30.20
N SER A 290 34.00 15.78 30.33
CA SER A 290 33.30 16.79 31.15
C SER A 290 34.05 18.08 31.55
N ALA A 291 33.49 19.26 31.25
CA ALA A 291 33.37 20.40 32.19
C ALA A 291 32.36 21.47 31.69
N SER A 292 31.67 22.13 32.64
CA SER A 292 30.65 23.17 32.41
C SER A 292 31.16 24.57 32.72
N SER A 293 30.78 25.58 31.92
CA SER A 293 30.37 26.95 32.36
C SER A 293 29.82 27.70 31.13
N THR A 294 28.65 28.36 31.08
CA THR A 294 27.89 29.31 31.94
C THR A 294 28.33 30.78 31.83
N VAL A 295 27.35 31.69 32.02
CA VAL A 295 27.42 33.18 31.94
C VAL A 295 27.46 33.76 30.50
N SER A 296 26.80 34.88 30.16
CA SER A 296 25.35 35.22 30.15
C SER A 296 25.12 36.65 29.57
N ASP A 297 23.84 36.99 29.34
CA ASP A 297 23.25 38.35 29.44
C ASP A 297 22.99 39.30 28.23
N THR A 298 21.70 39.71 28.15
CA THR A 298 21.12 41.02 27.79
C THR A 298 21.08 41.59 26.34
N VAL A 299 19.84 41.56 25.80
CA VAL A 299 19.11 42.58 24.98
C VAL A 299 19.37 44.04 25.49
N PRO A 300 19.24 45.17 24.72
CA PRO A 300 18.09 45.46 23.83
C PRO A 300 18.18 46.49 22.64
N SER A 301 17.34 46.24 21.61
CA SER A 301 16.42 47.20 20.90
C SER A 301 16.90 48.36 19.95
N GLN A 302 15.94 48.75 19.07
CA GLN A 302 15.72 50.03 18.33
C GLN A 302 16.19 50.27 16.86
N ASN A 303 15.17 50.31 15.98
CA ASN A 303 14.77 51.39 15.04
C ASN A 303 15.50 51.76 13.70
N ALA A 304 14.63 52.08 12.72
CA ALA A 304 14.68 53.14 11.70
C ALA A 304 15.09 52.84 10.22
N THR A 305 14.15 53.19 9.32
CA THR A 305 14.28 53.57 7.89
C THR A 305 14.96 54.95 7.73
N PRO A 306 15.47 55.41 6.54
CA PRO A 306 14.76 55.53 5.22
C PRO A 306 15.68 55.21 4.00
N ALA A 307 15.44 55.65 2.74
CA ALA A 307 14.30 55.52 1.79
C ALA A 307 14.75 56.09 0.40
N VAL A 308 13.85 56.16 -0.61
CA VAL A 308 13.98 56.92 -1.90
C VAL A 308 14.94 56.28 -2.94
N SER A 309 14.75 56.28 -4.28
CA SER A 309 13.80 56.96 -5.22
C SER A 309 13.36 56.08 -6.42
N ASP A 310 12.13 56.31 -6.92
CA ASP A 310 11.73 56.48 -8.36
C ASP A 310 12.02 55.43 -9.47
N SER A 311 11.19 55.30 -10.53
CA SER A 311 9.83 55.84 -10.82
C SER A 311 9.14 55.14 -12.02
N SER A 312 7.82 55.35 -12.15
CA SER A 312 6.94 55.11 -13.32
C SER A 312 6.72 53.65 -13.79
N ASN A 313 5.52 53.10 -14.03
CA ASN A 313 4.18 53.55 -14.46
C ASN A 313 3.94 53.37 -15.99
N GLY A 314 2.90 52.60 -16.36
CA GLY A 314 2.48 52.37 -17.76
C GLY A 314 1.51 51.19 -17.91
N ASN A 315 0.26 51.46 -18.30
CA ASN A 315 -0.81 50.45 -18.46
C ASN A 315 -1.58 50.67 -19.78
N LYS A 316 -1.90 49.57 -20.49
CA LYS A 316 -2.77 49.34 -21.69
C LYS A 316 -2.16 48.18 -22.51
N THR A 317 -2.86 47.18 -23.07
CA THR A 317 -4.19 47.07 -23.71
C THR A 317 -4.27 47.69 -25.11
N LEU A 318 -4.22 46.86 -26.18
CA LEU A 318 -5.22 46.80 -27.27
C LEU A 318 -4.91 45.77 -28.38
N GLU A 319 -6.00 45.17 -28.88
CA GLU A 319 -6.34 44.60 -30.20
C GLU A 319 -5.36 43.97 -31.24
N LYS A 320 -5.80 42.78 -31.69
CA LYS A 320 -6.04 42.31 -33.09
C LYS A 320 -5.02 42.58 -34.21
N SER A 321 -4.66 41.49 -34.91
CA SER A 321 -4.70 41.43 -36.38
C SER A 321 -5.07 40.01 -36.87
N ASN A 322 -5.86 39.92 -37.94
CA ASN A 322 -6.26 38.67 -38.62
C ASN A 322 -5.31 38.33 -39.80
N THR A 323 -5.68 37.31 -40.60
CA THR A 323 -5.11 36.86 -41.91
C THR A 323 -3.99 35.79 -41.78
N THR A 324 -3.92 34.71 -42.56
CA THR A 324 -4.81 34.18 -43.64
C THR A 324 -4.71 32.64 -43.74
N SER A 325 -5.68 31.98 -44.40
CA SER A 325 -5.59 30.55 -44.81
C SER A 325 -5.44 30.39 -46.33
N PRO A 326 -4.90 29.24 -46.79
CA PRO A 326 -5.65 28.29 -47.65
C PRO A 326 -5.79 26.91 -46.94
N ALA A 327 -6.80 26.04 -47.12
CA ALA A 327 -7.51 25.52 -48.31
C ALA A 327 -6.62 24.58 -49.18
N LYS A 328 -6.94 23.33 -49.54
CA LYS A 328 -8.08 22.37 -49.37
C LYS A 328 -7.49 20.99 -48.97
N GLU A 329 -8.19 19.91 -48.60
CA GLU A 329 -9.24 19.08 -49.25
C GLU A 329 -9.86 18.11 -48.19
N SER A 330 -10.93 17.32 -48.36
CA SER A 330 -12.12 17.27 -49.23
C SER A 330 -12.58 15.80 -49.42
N SER A 331 -13.15 15.15 -48.40
CA SER A 331 -13.96 13.92 -48.60
C SER A 331 -15.06 13.76 -47.53
N THR A 332 -16.23 13.31 -47.97
CA THR A 332 -17.49 13.17 -47.22
C THR A 332 -18.40 12.14 -47.93
N PRO A 333 -19.53 11.68 -47.34
CA PRO A 333 -19.83 11.40 -45.93
C PRO A 333 -20.44 9.99 -45.74
N LYS A 334 -20.87 9.61 -44.52
CA LYS A 334 -21.98 8.64 -44.36
C LYS A 334 -22.76 8.77 -43.05
N ALA A 335 -24.03 9.13 -43.19
CA ALA A 335 -25.21 9.01 -42.30
C ALA A 335 -25.06 8.95 -40.75
N GLU A 336 -25.79 9.84 -40.08
CA GLU A 336 -26.22 9.70 -38.67
C GLU A 336 -27.23 8.52 -38.52
N PRO A 337 -27.60 8.15 -37.28
CA PRO A 337 -28.80 8.77 -36.68
C PRO A 337 -28.52 9.50 -35.36
N GLN A 338 -29.22 10.63 -35.17
CA GLN A 338 -29.12 11.48 -33.99
C GLN A 338 -29.66 10.80 -32.73
N LYS A 339 -29.09 11.14 -31.57
CA LYS A 339 -29.70 10.81 -30.27
C LYS A 339 -29.42 11.86 -29.19
N VAL A 340 -30.38 12.79 -29.07
CA VAL A 340 -30.75 13.56 -27.86
C VAL A 340 -29.60 14.11 -27.01
N GLU A 341 -29.36 15.43 -27.10
CA GLU A 341 -28.61 16.16 -26.08
C GLU A 341 -29.30 16.04 -24.71
N ASN A 342 -28.52 15.79 -23.65
CA ASN A 342 -29.01 15.96 -22.28
C ASN A 342 -27.86 16.13 -21.28
N GLY A 343 -27.98 17.10 -20.37
CA GLY A 343 -27.18 17.19 -19.14
C GLY A 343 -25.66 17.40 -19.28
N SER A 344 -25.24 18.67 -19.41
CA SER A 344 -23.84 19.09 -19.24
C SER A 344 -23.24 18.58 -17.91
N SER A 345 -22.34 17.60 -17.97
CA SER A 345 -21.49 17.27 -16.81
C SER A 345 -20.35 18.28 -16.69
N ALA A 346 -20.27 18.94 -15.52
CA ALA A 346 -19.21 19.90 -15.23
C ALA A 346 -17.85 19.19 -15.11
N SER A 347 -17.14 19.07 -16.23
CA SER A 347 -15.79 18.47 -16.26
C SER A 347 -14.81 19.33 -15.46
N VAL A 348 -14.52 18.89 -14.24
CA VAL A 348 -13.48 19.49 -13.37
C VAL A 348 -12.10 19.21 -13.98
N LYS A 349 -11.69 20.06 -14.92
CA LYS A 349 -10.37 20.01 -15.58
C LYS A 349 -9.27 20.31 -14.57
N THR A 350 -8.77 19.28 -13.90
CA THR A 350 -7.55 19.35 -13.10
C THR A 350 -6.37 19.70 -14.02
N LYS A 351 -5.62 20.77 -13.69
CA LYS A 351 -4.58 21.30 -14.58
C LYS A 351 -3.42 20.33 -14.87
N LEU A 352 -3.18 19.39 -13.95
CA LEU A 352 -2.17 18.33 -14.06
C LEU A 352 -2.69 17.07 -13.33
N PRO A 353 -2.68 15.88 -13.97
CA PRO A 353 -2.99 14.61 -13.33
C PRO A 353 -2.07 14.31 -12.14
N LEU A 354 -2.57 13.55 -11.16
CA LEU A 354 -1.80 13.13 -9.98
C LEU A 354 -0.49 12.42 -10.35
N GLN A 355 -0.53 11.58 -11.39
CA GLN A 355 0.64 10.89 -11.95
C GLN A 355 1.78 11.84 -12.31
N ILE A 356 1.48 12.93 -13.02
CA ILE A 356 2.52 13.87 -13.49
C ILE A 356 3.11 14.64 -12.30
N LYS A 357 2.29 14.98 -11.30
CA LYS A 357 2.78 15.60 -10.06
C LYS A 357 3.70 14.65 -9.27
N LEU A 358 3.27 13.41 -9.06
CA LEU A 358 4.03 12.41 -8.31
C LEU A 358 5.34 12.07 -9.02
N MET A 359 5.28 11.87 -10.34
CA MET A 359 6.45 11.62 -11.19
C MET A 359 7.42 12.81 -11.15
N ALA A 360 6.95 14.04 -11.34
CA ALA A 360 7.82 15.22 -11.27
C ALA A 360 8.53 15.36 -9.92
N VAL A 361 7.83 15.15 -8.79
CA VAL A 361 8.43 15.24 -7.45
C VAL A 361 9.48 14.15 -7.22
N ILE A 362 9.17 12.88 -7.53
CA ILE A 362 10.11 11.78 -7.30
C ILE A 362 11.31 11.86 -8.25
N SER A 363 11.10 12.23 -9.52
CA SER A 363 12.18 12.41 -10.50
C SER A 363 13.10 13.58 -10.12
N LEU A 364 12.55 14.70 -9.67
CA LEU A 364 13.33 15.84 -9.18
C LEU A 364 14.17 15.45 -7.95
N LEU A 365 13.56 14.74 -6.99
CA LEU A 365 14.26 14.27 -5.78
C LEU A 365 15.41 13.30 -6.14
N MET A 366 15.14 12.28 -6.97
CA MET A 366 16.15 11.31 -7.43
C MET A 366 17.28 11.97 -8.22
N THR A 367 16.96 12.91 -9.12
CA THR A 367 17.99 13.61 -9.90
C THR A 367 18.86 14.47 -8.98
N LEU A 368 18.26 15.17 -8.01
CA LEU A 368 18.98 16.01 -7.05
C LEU A 368 19.89 15.18 -6.14
N THR A 369 19.42 14.07 -5.56
CA THR A 369 20.21 13.25 -4.65
C THR A 369 21.35 12.54 -5.37
N VAL A 370 21.08 11.89 -6.51
CA VAL A 370 22.12 11.17 -7.27
C VAL A 370 23.15 12.14 -7.85
N SER A 371 22.72 13.28 -8.41
CA SER A 371 23.65 14.28 -8.96
C SER A 371 24.51 14.94 -7.89
N THR A 372 24.00 15.20 -6.68
CA THR A 372 24.81 15.77 -5.58
C THR A 372 25.81 14.74 -5.03
N ILE A 373 25.41 13.48 -4.83
CA ILE A 373 26.32 12.40 -4.41
C ILE A 373 27.47 12.24 -5.42
N ILE A 374 27.16 12.17 -6.72
CA ILE A 374 28.18 12.02 -7.77
C ILE A 374 29.08 13.25 -7.87
N PHE A 375 28.54 14.46 -7.71
CA PHE A 375 29.34 15.69 -7.69
C PHE A 375 30.33 15.70 -6.52
N PHE A 376 29.88 15.46 -5.28
CA PHE A 376 30.77 15.46 -4.11
C PHE A 376 31.81 14.33 -4.18
N ALA A 377 31.41 13.11 -4.57
CA ALA A 377 32.34 11.99 -4.73
C ALA A 377 33.39 12.26 -5.81
N SER A 378 32.99 12.83 -6.96
CA SER A 378 33.93 13.16 -8.05
C SER A 378 34.87 14.32 -7.69
N SER A 379 34.39 15.30 -6.90
CA SER A 379 35.19 16.43 -6.43
C SER A 379 36.22 15.99 -5.40
N ALA A 380 35.83 15.17 -4.41
CA ALA A 380 36.75 14.62 -3.42
C ALA A 380 37.80 13.72 -4.07
N PHE A 381 37.38 12.80 -4.94
CA PHE A 381 38.30 11.88 -5.62
C PHE A 381 39.30 12.59 -6.55
N ARG A 382 38.96 13.75 -7.14
CA ARG A 382 39.93 14.56 -7.89
C ARG A 382 41.02 15.10 -6.96
N GLY A 383 40.66 15.71 -5.83
CA GLY A 383 41.63 16.24 -4.87
C GLY A 383 42.57 15.18 -4.30
N ASP A 384 42.02 14.03 -3.89
CA ASP A 384 42.80 12.87 -3.43
C ASP A 384 43.75 12.32 -4.50
N SER A 385 43.34 12.36 -5.78
CA SER A 385 44.18 11.92 -6.90
C SER A 385 45.30 12.92 -7.19
N GLU A 386 45.01 14.23 -7.13
CA GLU A 386 45.96 15.32 -7.37
C GLU A 386 47.09 15.30 -6.34
N VAL A 387 46.73 15.28 -5.05
CA VAL A 387 47.69 15.20 -3.94
C VAL A 387 48.56 13.94 -4.06
N ARG A 388 47.97 12.80 -4.44
CA ARG A 388 48.69 11.53 -4.64
C ARG A 388 49.66 11.57 -5.82
N VAL A 389 49.26 12.14 -6.96
CA VAL A 389 50.16 12.29 -8.13
C VAL A 389 51.32 13.22 -7.79
N LEU A 390 51.06 14.36 -7.14
CA LEU A 390 52.10 15.30 -6.69
C LEU A 390 53.08 14.64 -5.72
N GLN A 391 52.57 13.98 -4.67
CA GLN A 391 53.41 13.28 -3.68
C GLN A 391 54.24 12.15 -4.31
N ASN A 392 53.66 11.35 -5.21
CA ASN A 392 54.38 10.31 -5.93
C ASN A 392 55.49 10.91 -6.81
N ASN A 393 55.20 11.98 -7.57
CA ASN A 393 56.17 12.62 -8.46
C ASN A 393 57.33 13.28 -7.68
N LEU A 394 57.04 13.90 -6.53
CA LEU A 394 58.04 14.44 -5.61
C LEU A 394 58.89 13.34 -4.96
N SER A 395 58.27 12.25 -4.51
CA SER A 395 58.97 11.10 -3.94
C SER A 395 59.91 10.43 -4.96
N LEU A 396 59.47 10.30 -6.21
CA LEU A 396 60.24 9.76 -7.31
C LEU A 396 61.53 10.55 -7.56
N VAL A 397 61.45 11.88 -7.69
CA VAL A 397 62.66 12.70 -7.89
C VAL A 397 63.57 12.74 -6.66
N ASN A 398 63.02 12.63 -5.45
CA ASN A 398 63.83 12.51 -4.23
C ASN A 398 64.66 11.23 -4.23
N ILE A 399 64.03 10.08 -4.49
CA ILE A 399 64.67 8.77 -4.50
C ILE A 399 65.70 8.70 -5.64
N LEU A 400 65.32 9.08 -6.86
CA LEU A 400 66.23 9.04 -8.01
C LEU A 400 67.34 10.08 -7.91
N GLY A 401 67.06 11.29 -7.42
CA GLY A 401 68.07 12.33 -7.20
C GLY A 401 69.07 11.97 -6.11
N LEU A 402 68.63 11.34 -5.01
CA LEU A 402 69.54 10.82 -3.99
C LEU A 402 70.38 9.64 -4.52
N LYS A 403 69.79 8.76 -5.33
CA LYS A 403 70.53 7.68 -6.00
C LYS A 403 71.60 8.24 -6.95
N ILE A 404 71.19 9.02 -7.95
CA ILE A 404 72.10 9.62 -8.95
C ILE A 404 73.19 10.48 -8.28
N LYS A 405 72.89 11.17 -7.18
CA LYS A 405 73.89 11.87 -6.36
C LYS A 405 74.90 10.90 -5.72
N THR A 406 74.44 9.76 -5.22
CA THR A 406 75.32 8.72 -4.65
C THR A 406 76.20 8.12 -5.75
N ASP A 407 75.61 7.73 -6.87
CA ASP A 407 76.31 7.13 -8.00
C ASP A 407 77.36 8.09 -8.62
N ILE A 408 77.07 9.40 -8.71
CA ILE A 408 78.04 10.42 -9.14
C ILE A 408 79.18 10.56 -8.12
N ASN A 409 78.91 10.49 -6.82
CA ASN A 409 79.97 10.51 -5.81
C ASN A 409 80.86 9.26 -5.87
N GLU A 410 80.30 8.10 -6.25
CA GLU A 410 81.06 6.88 -6.51
C GLU A 410 81.97 7.03 -7.75
N ILE A 411 81.43 7.51 -8.88
CA ILE A 411 82.23 7.86 -10.07
C ILE A 411 83.37 8.82 -9.73
N LEU A 412 83.09 9.86 -8.94
CA LEU A 412 84.10 10.83 -8.51
C LEU A 412 85.06 10.28 -7.44
N GLY A 413 84.70 9.18 -6.77
CA GLY A 413 85.60 8.40 -5.93
C GLY A 413 86.57 7.58 -6.77
N ASN A 414 86.06 6.77 -7.70
CA ASN A 414 86.86 5.92 -8.58
C ASN A 414 87.74 6.76 -9.51
N GLY A 415 87.19 7.80 -10.14
CA GLY A 415 87.92 8.75 -10.97
C GLY A 415 89.01 9.54 -10.23
N LYS A 416 88.96 9.68 -8.90
CA LYS A 416 90.07 10.26 -8.12
C LYS A 416 91.26 9.31 -7.97
N GLN A 417 91.08 7.99 -8.15
CA GLN A 417 92.18 7.03 -8.07
C GLN A 417 93.16 7.21 -9.23
N ILE A 418 92.67 7.43 -10.45
CA ILE A 418 93.50 7.66 -11.64
C ILE A 418 94.21 9.03 -11.65
N VAL A 419 93.86 9.98 -10.78
CA VAL A 419 94.58 11.27 -10.62
C VAL A 419 96.06 11.06 -10.25
N GLY A 420 96.37 10.01 -9.47
CA GLY A 420 97.76 9.67 -9.12
C GLY A 420 98.58 9.29 -10.34
N ALA A 421 98.04 8.43 -11.21
CA ALA A 421 98.67 8.06 -12.48
C ALA A 421 98.74 9.25 -13.45
N LEU A 422 97.70 10.09 -13.52
CA LEU A 422 97.68 11.30 -14.34
C LEU A 422 98.70 12.36 -13.88
N ALA A 423 99.14 12.32 -12.62
CA ALA A 423 100.26 13.14 -12.14
C ALA A 423 101.64 12.57 -12.51
N GLN A 424 101.74 11.26 -12.78
CA GLN A 424 102.97 10.55 -13.19
C GLN A 424 103.15 10.48 -14.72
N GLY A 425 102.06 10.64 -15.48
CA GLY A 425 102.08 10.66 -16.94
C GLY A 425 102.49 9.31 -17.53
N LYS A 426 103.59 9.26 -18.28
CA LYS A 426 104.03 8.05 -18.99
C LYS A 426 104.31 6.84 -18.07
N GLU A 427 104.68 7.08 -16.82
CA GLU A 427 104.88 6.01 -15.83
C GLU A 427 103.54 5.47 -15.27
N GLY A 428 102.45 6.24 -15.39
CA GLY A 428 101.12 5.87 -14.92
C GLY A 428 100.28 5.02 -15.89
N ILE A 429 100.73 4.82 -17.14
CA ILE A 429 99.94 4.14 -18.20
C ILE A 429 99.45 2.76 -17.74
N SER A 430 100.35 1.92 -17.20
CA SER A 430 99.99 0.56 -16.73
C SER A 430 98.97 0.56 -15.58
N PHE A 431 98.79 1.67 -14.86
CA PHE A 431 97.71 1.80 -13.86
C PHE A 431 96.39 2.22 -14.53
N ALA A 432 96.46 3.09 -15.53
CA ALA A 432 95.29 3.51 -16.32
C ALA A 432 94.68 2.33 -17.10
N ASP A 433 95.49 1.46 -17.70
CA ASP A 433 95.04 0.26 -18.39
C ASP A 433 94.25 -0.67 -17.45
N ILE A 434 94.74 -0.87 -16.21
CA ILE A 434 94.09 -1.66 -15.18
C ILE A 434 92.81 -0.97 -14.68
N PHE A 435 92.80 0.35 -14.58
CA PHE A 435 91.61 1.12 -14.20
C PHE A 435 90.48 0.94 -15.23
N PHE A 436 90.74 1.12 -16.52
CA PHE A 436 89.73 0.94 -17.57
C PHE A 436 89.28 -0.52 -17.75
N GLN A 437 90.11 -1.50 -17.39
CA GLN A 437 89.71 -2.92 -17.36
C GLN A 437 88.77 -3.25 -16.20
N ASN A 438 88.95 -2.62 -15.04
CA ASN A 438 88.09 -2.83 -13.86
C ASN A 438 86.77 -2.03 -13.96
N ASP A 439 86.81 -0.82 -14.53
CA ASP A 439 85.69 0.12 -14.62
C ASP A 439 85.44 0.51 -16.11
N PRO A 440 84.94 -0.42 -16.96
CA PRO A 440 84.86 -0.25 -18.42
C PRO A 440 83.88 0.83 -18.91
N ASP A 441 83.11 1.44 -18.02
CA ASP A 441 82.26 2.58 -18.36
C ASP A 441 83.03 3.90 -18.50
N PHE A 442 84.27 3.98 -17.97
CA PHE A 442 85.14 5.12 -18.22
C PHE A 442 85.78 4.99 -19.60
N ILE A 443 85.58 6.01 -20.43
CA ILE A 443 86.09 6.11 -21.81
C ILE A 443 87.44 6.83 -21.83
N TYR A 444 87.57 7.83 -20.96
CA TYR A 444 88.69 8.76 -20.93
C TYR A 444 88.83 9.36 -19.53
N ALA A 445 90.07 9.63 -19.13
CA ALA A 445 90.41 10.42 -17.96
C ALA A 445 91.57 11.37 -18.29
N GLY A 446 91.41 12.66 -18.04
CA GLY A 446 92.44 13.68 -18.31
C GLY A 446 92.58 14.69 -17.18
N LEU A 447 93.79 15.19 -16.97
CA LEU A 447 94.09 16.18 -15.95
C LEU A 447 94.58 17.47 -16.62
N TYR A 448 93.79 18.54 -16.51
CA TYR A 448 94.02 19.82 -17.16
C TYR A 448 94.51 20.88 -16.18
N GLN A 449 95.34 21.82 -16.64
CA GLN A 449 95.72 23.04 -15.93
C GLN A 449 95.14 24.25 -16.67
N ILE A 450 94.66 25.25 -15.92
CA ILE A 450 94.19 26.53 -16.50
C ILE A 450 95.35 27.51 -16.47
N GLU A 451 96.00 27.72 -17.62
CA GLU A 451 97.08 28.69 -17.78
C GLU A 451 96.59 29.86 -18.66
N GLY A 452 96.09 30.91 -18.00
CA GLY A 452 95.44 32.01 -18.68
C GLY A 452 94.05 31.63 -19.20
N ASN A 453 93.76 31.96 -20.45
CA ASN A 453 92.40 31.89 -21.01
C ASN A 453 92.09 30.60 -21.79
N ALA A 454 92.99 29.61 -21.77
CA ALA A 454 92.82 28.31 -22.42
C ALA A 454 93.25 27.17 -21.45
N PRO A 455 92.51 26.05 -21.40
CA PRO A 455 92.95 24.89 -20.63
C PRO A 455 94.02 24.10 -21.39
N THR A 456 95.06 23.66 -20.69
CA THR A 456 96.14 22.82 -21.24
C THR A 456 96.12 21.45 -20.57
N ALA A 457 96.12 20.37 -21.35
CA ALA A 457 96.22 19.02 -20.81
C ALA A 457 97.62 18.79 -20.22
N ILE A 458 97.68 18.25 -19.00
CA ILE A 458 98.94 17.81 -18.36
C ILE A 458 99.26 16.39 -18.81
N ASN A 459 98.29 15.49 -18.67
CA ASN A 459 98.30 14.11 -19.16
C ASN A 459 96.86 13.66 -19.43
N GLU A 460 96.72 12.69 -20.33
CA GLU A 460 95.45 12.11 -20.75
C GLU A 460 95.62 10.58 -20.85
N PHE A 461 94.58 9.83 -20.47
CA PHE A 461 94.50 8.38 -20.67
C PHE A 461 93.16 8.02 -21.30
N PHE A 462 93.18 6.97 -22.13
CA PHE A 462 92.08 6.59 -23.01
C PHE A 462 91.80 5.10 -22.90
N ASN A 463 90.53 4.70 -22.91
CA ASN A 463 90.10 3.32 -23.03
C ASN A 463 90.26 2.85 -24.49
N GLU A 464 91.48 2.48 -24.90
CA GLU A 464 91.79 2.06 -26.27
C GLU A 464 90.89 0.93 -26.82
N PRO A 465 90.53 -0.11 -26.05
CA PRO A 465 89.56 -1.13 -26.49
C PRO A 465 88.22 -0.53 -26.92
N TYR A 466 87.62 0.33 -26.09
CA TYR A 466 86.32 0.94 -26.39
C TYR A 466 86.39 1.96 -27.54
N LEU A 467 87.43 2.80 -27.58
CA LEU A 467 87.62 3.75 -28.68
C LEU A 467 87.80 3.04 -30.03
N SER A 468 88.43 1.87 -30.04
CA SER A 468 88.56 1.02 -31.23
C SER A 468 87.23 0.42 -31.70
N GLU A 469 86.32 0.10 -30.78
CA GLU A 469 84.98 -0.42 -31.08
C GLU A 469 84.08 0.65 -31.73
N VAL A 470 84.02 1.84 -31.13
CA VAL A 470 83.20 2.97 -31.63
C VAL A 470 83.85 3.70 -32.81
N LYS A 471 85.14 3.42 -33.09
CA LYS A 471 85.96 3.98 -34.18
C LYS A 471 86.21 5.49 -34.04
N VAL A 472 86.48 5.93 -32.81
CA VAL A 472 86.87 7.30 -32.48
C VAL A 472 88.35 7.29 -32.10
N SER A 473 89.16 8.17 -32.68
CA SER A 473 90.59 8.25 -32.34
C SER A 473 90.82 9.04 -31.05
N GLN A 474 91.91 8.73 -30.33
CA GLN A 474 92.34 9.49 -29.15
C GLN A 474 92.41 11.00 -29.42
N LYS A 475 92.91 11.38 -30.61
CA LYS A 475 93.01 12.78 -31.02
C LYS A 475 91.64 13.45 -31.13
N GLU A 476 90.62 12.77 -31.67
CA GLU A 476 89.26 13.34 -31.75
C GLU A 476 88.66 13.57 -30.36
N VAL A 477 89.04 12.76 -29.36
CA VAL A 477 88.63 12.98 -27.95
C VAL A 477 89.36 14.19 -27.33
N SER A 478 90.69 14.31 -27.52
CA SER A 478 91.43 15.50 -27.05
C SER A 478 90.97 16.78 -27.74
N ASP A 479 90.78 16.76 -29.06
CA ASP A 479 90.28 17.90 -29.85
C ASP A 479 88.85 18.29 -29.43
N LEU A 480 87.98 17.33 -29.07
CA LEU A 480 86.63 17.58 -28.53
C LEU A 480 86.65 18.31 -27.18
N ILE A 481 87.53 17.90 -26.26
CA ILE A 481 87.63 18.57 -24.94
C ILE A 481 88.30 19.95 -25.10
N ALA A 482 89.33 20.07 -25.93
CA ALA A 482 89.96 21.35 -26.27
C ALA A 482 88.98 22.32 -26.95
N GLY A 483 88.07 21.81 -27.79
CA GLY A 483 86.97 22.56 -28.41
C GLY A 483 85.86 22.98 -27.43
N ARG A 484 85.83 22.43 -26.21
CA ARG A 484 84.86 22.74 -25.15
C ARG A 484 85.54 23.35 -23.91
N PRO A 485 86.26 24.50 -24.00
CA PRO A 485 86.95 25.10 -22.85
C PRO A 485 86.00 25.46 -21.68
N GLY A 486 84.72 25.68 -21.98
CA GLY A 486 83.67 25.90 -20.98
C GLY A 486 83.47 24.72 -20.01
N LEU A 487 83.67 23.47 -20.45
CA LEU A 487 83.60 22.28 -19.59
C LEU A 487 84.58 22.40 -18.43
N ILE A 488 85.82 22.79 -18.74
CA ILE A 488 86.92 22.92 -17.76
C ILE A 488 86.80 24.22 -16.98
N GLN A 489 86.71 25.38 -17.66
CA GLN A 489 86.72 26.69 -17.02
C GLN A 489 85.55 26.90 -16.06
N LYS A 490 84.33 26.55 -16.47
CA LYS A 490 83.15 26.72 -15.62
C LYS A 490 83.18 25.75 -14.42
N SER A 491 83.75 24.55 -14.57
CA SER A 491 83.82 23.58 -13.47
C SER A 491 84.53 24.11 -12.21
N VAL A 492 85.53 24.99 -12.37
CA VAL A 492 86.22 25.65 -11.25
C VAL A 492 85.31 26.67 -10.54
N LEU A 493 84.44 27.36 -11.28
CA LEU A 493 83.48 28.33 -10.72
C LEU A 493 82.30 27.63 -10.02
N THR A 494 81.85 26.49 -10.53
CA THR A 494 80.66 25.75 -10.03
C THR A 494 80.99 24.55 -9.13
N GLY A 495 82.27 24.35 -8.77
CA GLY A 495 82.73 23.21 -7.96
C GLY A 495 82.67 21.84 -8.67
N GLY A 496 82.41 21.86 -9.98
CA GLY A 496 82.22 20.71 -10.85
C GLY A 496 81.24 21.04 -11.97
N ARG A 497 81.25 20.27 -13.07
CA ARG A 497 80.35 20.45 -14.23
C ARG A 497 80.02 19.12 -14.89
N MET A 498 78.85 19.04 -15.51
CA MET A 498 78.43 17.92 -16.36
C MET A 498 78.02 18.43 -17.74
N GLU A 499 78.44 17.74 -18.80
CA GLU A 499 78.02 18.02 -20.18
C GLU A 499 77.70 16.71 -20.94
N ASN A 500 76.77 16.79 -21.89
CA ASN A 500 76.41 15.71 -22.79
C ASN A 500 77.40 15.67 -23.98
N LEU A 501 77.89 14.48 -24.33
CA LEU A 501 78.74 14.18 -25.50
C LEU A 501 78.11 13.12 -26.43
N SER A 502 76.82 12.81 -26.24
CA SER A 502 76.12 11.74 -26.98
C SER A 502 75.95 12.03 -28.46
N ALA A 503 76.05 13.30 -28.87
CA ALA A 503 76.00 13.70 -30.27
C ALA A 503 77.27 13.27 -31.03
N GLU A 504 78.44 13.44 -30.39
CA GLU A 504 79.75 13.18 -30.97
C GLU A 504 80.07 11.67 -31.05
N PHE A 505 79.84 10.95 -29.95
CA PHE A 505 80.08 9.50 -29.88
C PHE A 505 78.90 8.66 -30.43
N LYS A 506 77.72 9.27 -30.62
CA LYS A 506 76.44 8.63 -31.03
C LYS A 506 75.85 7.64 -30.01
N GLU A 507 76.55 7.32 -28.94
CA GLU A 507 76.06 6.54 -27.79
C GLU A 507 75.76 7.45 -26.60
N PRO A 508 74.86 7.08 -25.66
CA PRO A 508 74.55 7.88 -24.48
C PRO A 508 75.78 8.06 -23.57
N ILE A 509 76.44 9.21 -23.66
CA ILE A 509 77.73 9.51 -23.02
C ILE A 509 77.73 10.93 -22.46
N PHE A 510 78.37 11.09 -21.31
CA PHE A 510 78.50 12.37 -20.63
C PHE A 510 79.92 12.57 -20.10
N ALA A 511 80.31 13.84 -19.99
CA ALA A 511 81.53 14.27 -19.35
C ALA A 511 81.25 14.82 -17.95
N ILE A 512 82.16 14.57 -17.01
CA ILE A 512 82.18 15.19 -15.69
C ILE A 512 83.53 15.89 -15.49
N ALA A 513 83.53 17.20 -15.22
CA ALA A 513 84.73 17.95 -14.88
C ALA A 513 84.71 18.37 -13.40
N VAL A 514 85.82 18.19 -12.67
CA VAL A 514 85.94 18.51 -11.23
C VAL A 514 87.29 19.14 -10.88
N PRO A 515 87.33 20.27 -10.13
CA PRO A 515 88.58 20.82 -9.61
C PRO A 515 89.19 19.93 -8.52
N SER A 516 90.46 19.58 -8.68
CA SER A 516 91.22 18.71 -7.78
C SER A 516 91.77 19.44 -6.54
N SER A 517 91.82 20.78 -6.55
CA SER A 517 92.25 21.64 -5.44
C SER A 517 91.76 23.08 -5.65
N SER A 518 91.56 23.82 -4.57
CA SER A 518 91.10 25.22 -4.58
C SER A 518 92.23 26.26 -4.69
N SER A 519 93.49 25.87 -4.48
CA SER A 519 94.65 26.80 -4.49
C SER A 519 95.40 26.86 -5.81
N ASN A 520 95.31 25.80 -6.63
CA ASN A 520 95.82 25.75 -8.00
C ASN A 520 94.91 24.77 -8.77
N PRO A 521 93.93 25.24 -9.55
CA PRO A 521 92.84 24.41 -10.04
C PRO A 521 93.26 23.54 -11.23
N LYS A 522 93.93 22.42 -10.92
CA LYS A 522 93.95 21.28 -11.84
C LYS A 522 92.54 20.68 -11.92
N VAL A 523 92.02 20.48 -13.12
CA VAL A 523 90.68 19.94 -13.35
C VAL A 523 90.80 18.52 -13.89
N LEU A 524 90.20 17.57 -13.18
CA LEU A 524 90.00 16.21 -13.66
C LEU A 524 88.78 16.19 -14.59
N VAL A 525 88.96 15.72 -15.82
CA VAL A 525 87.89 15.51 -16.81
C VAL A 525 87.67 14.00 -16.99
N LEU A 526 86.48 13.58 -16.56
CA LEU A 526 85.76 12.32 -16.71
C LEU A 526 85.05 12.19 -18.06
N ILE A 527 85.19 11.14 -18.89
CA ILE A 527 84.13 10.80 -19.87
C ILE A 527 83.64 9.38 -19.59
N LEU A 528 82.32 9.21 -19.48
CA LEU A 528 81.70 7.94 -19.12
C LEU A 528 80.49 7.58 -19.99
N ARG A 529 80.28 6.28 -20.18
CA ARG A 529 79.04 5.71 -20.71
C ARG A 529 77.91 5.90 -19.69
N LEU A 530 76.73 6.29 -20.16
CA LEU A 530 75.56 6.59 -19.33
C LEU A 530 74.75 5.33 -18.95
N GLU A 531 75.15 4.15 -19.41
CA GLU A 531 74.42 2.87 -19.24
C GLU A 531 74.04 2.55 -17.79
N LYS A 532 74.97 2.75 -16.84
CA LYS A 532 74.73 2.62 -15.38
C LYS A 532 73.54 3.47 -14.88
N PHE A 533 73.17 4.54 -15.60
CA PHE A 533 72.17 5.54 -15.22
C PHE A 533 70.91 5.55 -16.07
N LEU A 534 70.96 5.12 -17.34
CA LEU A 534 69.79 5.12 -18.24
C LEU A 534 68.58 4.41 -17.65
N ASN A 535 68.78 3.34 -16.87
CA ASN A 535 67.72 2.61 -16.18
C ASN A 535 66.95 3.45 -15.14
N ALA A 536 67.57 4.51 -14.59
CA ALA A 536 66.89 5.48 -13.71
C ALA A 536 66.03 6.50 -14.47
N PHE A 537 66.26 6.67 -15.78
CA PHE A 537 65.56 7.62 -16.65
C PHE A 537 64.61 6.96 -17.65
N GLN A 538 64.40 5.64 -17.54
CA GLN A 538 63.31 4.93 -18.23
C GLN A 538 61.96 5.50 -17.78
N LYS A 539 61.04 5.68 -18.74
CA LYS A 539 59.71 6.27 -18.50
C LYS A 539 58.92 5.42 -17.51
N GLN A 540 58.59 5.96 -16.33
CA GLN A 540 57.89 5.22 -15.28
C GLN A 540 56.40 5.56 -15.29
N ASP A 541 55.56 4.61 -15.70
CA ASP A 541 54.11 4.72 -15.74
C ASP A 541 53.64 5.97 -16.51
N ILE A 542 53.12 7.00 -15.83
CA ILE A 542 52.69 8.27 -16.42
C ILE A 542 53.77 9.37 -16.43
N SER A 543 54.94 9.13 -15.83
CA SER A 543 55.99 10.12 -15.59
C SER A 543 57.17 10.03 -16.56
N GLU A 544 57.76 11.18 -16.86
CA GLU A 544 58.90 11.35 -17.76
C GLU A 544 60.06 12.00 -16.99
N VAL A 545 61.11 11.22 -16.74
CA VAL A 545 62.22 11.57 -15.85
C VAL A 545 63.50 11.81 -16.65
N PHE A 546 64.20 12.90 -16.35
CA PHE A 546 65.43 13.30 -17.02
C PHE A 546 66.39 14.04 -16.08
N LEU A 547 67.66 14.17 -16.50
CA LEU A 547 68.71 14.91 -15.80
C LEU A 547 69.17 16.10 -16.64
N VAL A 548 69.17 17.30 -16.05
CA VAL A 548 69.79 18.50 -16.64
C VAL A 548 70.99 18.98 -15.83
N ASN A 549 71.89 19.73 -16.47
CA ASN A 549 72.91 20.52 -15.77
C ASN A 549 72.36 21.90 -15.32
N GLY A 550 73.20 22.71 -14.67
CA GLY A 550 72.83 24.06 -14.22
C GLY A 550 72.59 25.11 -15.32
N GLU A 551 72.77 24.76 -16.60
CA GLU A 551 72.46 25.58 -17.78
C GLU A 551 71.26 25.03 -18.58
N GLY A 552 70.57 24.01 -18.04
CA GLY A 552 69.39 23.39 -18.63
C GLY A 552 69.69 22.39 -19.76
N ASP A 553 70.95 22.06 -20.04
CA ASP A 553 71.31 21.06 -21.05
C ASP A 553 70.92 19.65 -20.58
N LEU A 554 70.34 18.86 -21.46
CA LEU A 554 69.93 17.49 -21.20
C LEU A 554 71.15 16.56 -21.13
N ILE A 555 71.38 15.97 -19.95
CA ILE A 555 72.48 15.03 -19.66
C ILE A 555 72.00 13.57 -19.72
N ALA A 556 70.78 13.28 -19.27
CA ALA A 556 70.21 11.94 -19.33
C ALA A 556 68.70 11.94 -19.62
N HIS A 557 68.29 11.03 -20.51
CA HIS A 557 66.89 10.78 -20.91
C HIS A 557 66.76 9.33 -21.40
N SER A 558 65.55 8.81 -21.45
CA SER A 558 65.25 7.52 -22.11
C SER A 558 65.13 7.59 -23.64
N ASP A 559 65.28 8.77 -24.25
CA ASP A 559 65.31 8.91 -25.72
C ASP A 559 66.72 9.34 -26.16
N ALA A 560 67.43 8.42 -26.80
CA ALA A 560 68.75 8.66 -27.36
C ALA A 560 68.76 9.78 -28.42
N LYS A 561 67.64 10.05 -29.10
CA LYS A 561 67.54 11.14 -30.08
C LYS A 561 67.65 12.51 -29.41
N LEU A 562 66.97 12.70 -28.27
CA LEU A 562 67.02 13.95 -27.51
C LEU A 562 68.41 14.21 -26.91
N LEU A 563 69.14 13.13 -26.59
CA LEU A 563 70.54 13.21 -26.16
C LEU A 563 71.47 13.55 -27.35
N GLN A 564 71.30 12.91 -28.51
CA GLN A 564 72.07 13.18 -29.73
C GLN A 564 71.81 14.56 -30.34
N SER A 565 70.67 15.19 -30.08
CA SER A 565 70.35 16.55 -30.56
C SER A 565 70.85 17.68 -29.65
N ASN A 566 71.63 17.38 -28.60
CA ASN A 566 72.11 18.35 -27.61
C ASN A 566 70.99 19.27 -27.08
N THR A 567 69.86 18.66 -26.72
CA THR A 567 68.63 19.37 -26.34
C THR A 567 68.83 20.18 -25.06
N ASN A 568 68.43 21.46 -25.07
CA ASN A 568 68.41 22.32 -23.89
C ASN A 568 66.96 22.62 -23.47
N PHE A 569 66.66 22.36 -22.20
CA PHE A 569 65.32 22.47 -21.61
C PHE A 569 65.10 23.73 -20.76
N MET A 570 65.95 24.77 -20.85
CA MET A 570 65.71 26.09 -20.20
C MET A 570 64.32 26.67 -20.51
N ASN A 571 63.73 26.28 -21.63
CA ASN A 571 62.40 26.70 -22.08
C ASN A 571 61.23 26.02 -21.34
N LEU A 572 61.49 25.06 -20.44
CA LEU A 572 60.48 24.44 -19.58
C LEU A 572 60.40 25.19 -18.23
N PRO A 573 59.21 25.67 -17.80
CA PRO A 573 59.08 26.42 -16.54
C PRO A 573 59.57 25.68 -15.28
N ILE A 574 59.55 24.34 -15.28
CA ILE A 574 60.12 23.53 -14.20
C ILE A 574 61.66 23.63 -14.13
N VAL A 575 62.36 23.76 -15.26
CA VAL A 575 63.82 23.95 -15.33
C VAL A 575 64.19 25.37 -14.94
N GLU A 576 63.43 26.36 -15.42
CA GLU A 576 63.59 27.76 -15.01
C GLU A 576 63.37 27.94 -13.50
N SER A 577 62.29 27.38 -12.94
CA SER A 577 62.06 27.38 -11.49
C SER A 577 63.09 26.55 -10.72
N MET A 578 63.73 25.55 -11.34
CA MET A 578 64.82 24.80 -10.71
C MET A 578 66.06 25.69 -10.57
N ILE A 579 66.51 26.33 -11.64
CA ILE A 579 67.72 27.16 -11.62
C ILE A 579 67.54 28.39 -10.71
N ASN A 580 66.40 29.07 -10.82
CA ASN A 580 66.13 30.31 -10.07
C ASN A 580 65.76 30.10 -8.58
N SER A 581 65.41 28.88 -8.14
CA SER A 581 65.04 28.63 -6.74
C SER A 581 66.24 28.28 -5.86
N SER A 582 66.26 28.79 -4.62
CA SER A 582 67.18 28.36 -3.57
C SER A 582 66.87 26.96 -3.01
N GLU A 583 65.69 26.41 -3.30
CA GLU A 583 65.24 25.11 -2.79
C GLU A 583 65.90 23.96 -3.57
N ASN A 584 66.45 22.98 -2.83
CA ASN A 584 67.00 21.76 -3.42
C ASN A 584 65.92 20.87 -4.03
N THR A 585 64.68 20.98 -3.57
CA THR A 585 63.57 20.12 -3.98
C THR A 585 62.31 20.96 -4.05
N LYS A 586 61.53 20.81 -5.13
CA LYS A 586 60.25 21.51 -5.30
C LYS A 586 59.32 20.72 -6.23
N GLN A 587 58.02 20.90 -6.02
CA GLN A 587 56.97 20.52 -6.97
C GLN A 587 56.19 21.78 -7.39
N THR A 588 55.71 21.82 -8.63
CA THR A 588 54.81 22.86 -9.12
C THR A 588 53.93 22.34 -10.24
N GLU A 589 52.67 22.78 -10.29
CA GLU A 589 51.94 22.82 -11.56
C GLU A 589 52.58 23.92 -12.43
N TYR A 590 52.64 23.72 -13.74
CA TYR A 590 52.94 24.75 -14.72
C TYR A 590 52.19 24.48 -16.02
N LYS A 591 52.17 25.44 -16.95
CA LYS A 591 51.66 25.24 -18.30
C LYS A 591 52.76 25.38 -19.33
N ASP A 592 52.72 24.55 -20.35
CA ASP A 592 53.65 24.64 -21.48
C ASP A 592 53.27 25.75 -22.46
N LYS A 593 54.06 25.92 -23.52
CA LYS A 593 53.84 26.95 -24.56
C LYS A 593 52.61 26.66 -25.44
N GLU A 594 52.01 25.49 -25.33
CA GLU A 594 50.75 25.11 -25.98
C GLU A 594 49.53 25.27 -25.04
N GLY A 595 49.76 25.65 -23.78
CA GLY A 595 48.74 25.86 -22.75
C GLY A 595 48.29 24.60 -22.02
N LYS A 596 48.93 23.45 -22.23
CA LYS A 596 48.64 22.21 -21.50
C LYS A 596 49.24 22.30 -20.09
N SER A 597 48.52 21.79 -19.09
CA SER A 597 48.99 21.76 -17.71
C SER A 597 49.84 20.50 -17.43
N TRP A 598 50.90 20.68 -16.65
CA TRP A 598 51.87 19.65 -16.28
C TRP A 598 52.21 19.76 -14.79
N PHE A 599 52.34 18.61 -14.13
CA PHE A 599 52.91 18.52 -12.79
C PHE A 599 54.41 18.24 -12.91
N GLY A 600 55.25 19.19 -12.50
CA GLY A 600 56.70 19.06 -12.50
C GLY A 600 57.26 18.99 -11.09
N SER A 601 58.19 18.07 -10.85
CA SER A 601 58.99 18.00 -9.63
C SER A 601 60.48 17.94 -9.98
N TYR A 602 61.34 18.48 -9.12
CA TYR A 602 62.79 18.37 -9.27
C TYR A 602 63.51 18.07 -7.95
N GLN A 603 64.68 17.44 -8.05
CA GLN A 603 65.66 17.27 -6.98
C GLN A 603 67.06 17.67 -7.49
N LYS A 604 67.62 18.75 -6.93
CA LYS A 604 69.00 19.19 -7.16
C LYS A 604 69.97 18.19 -6.55
N LEU A 605 71.03 17.86 -7.31
CA LEU A 605 72.09 16.95 -6.86
C LEU A 605 73.09 17.67 -5.93
N GLY A 606 73.22 18.99 -6.08
CA GLY A 606 74.26 19.78 -5.39
C GLY A 606 75.64 19.68 -6.05
N PHE A 607 75.70 19.19 -7.29
CA PHE A 607 76.91 19.06 -8.10
C PHE A 607 76.61 19.51 -9.54
N GLY A 608 77.51 20.28 -10.16
CA GLY A 608 77.35 20.75 -11.56
C GLY A 608 76.12 21.64 -11.83
N GLY A 609 75.48 22.16 -10.77
CA GLY A 609 74.16 22.78 -10.83
C GLY A 609 73.02 21.83 -11.25
N GLY A 610 73.30 20.53 -11.39
CA GLY A 610 72.38 19.59 -12.01
C GLY A 610 71.24 19.11 -11.11
N ALA A 611 70.14 18.72 -11.74
CA ALA A 611 68.94 18.23 -11.07
C ALA A 611 68.25 17.11 -11.86
N VAL A 612 67.77 16.10 -11.15
CA VAL A 612 66.80 15.14 -11.69
C VAL A 612 65.43 15.82 -11.68
N ILE A 613 64.73 15.75 -12.80
CA ILE A 613 63.42 16.38 -13.02
C ILE A 613 62.46 15.29 -13.51
N SER A 614 61.22 15.34 -13.02
CA SER A 614 60.14 14.46 -13.46
C SER A 614 58.89 15.27 -13.79
N ILE A 615 58.34 15.04 -14.98
CA ILE A 615 57.13 15.72 -15.47
C ILE A 615 56.01 14.73 -15.75
N VAL A 616 54.78 15.11 -15.40
CA VAL A 616 53.56 14.31 -15.60
C VAL A 616 52.49 15.20 -16.27
N PRO A 617 51.93 14.81 -17.43
CA PRO A 617 50.81 15.53 -18.04
C PRO A 617 49.53 15.50 -17.19
N GLU A 618 48.77 16.60 -17.10
CA GLU A 618 47.48 16.63 -16.37
C GLU A 618 46.46 15.63 -16.91
N ASP A 619 46.39 15.47 -18.24
CA ASP A 619 45.43 14.59 -18.91
C ASP A 619 45.66 13.11 -18.57
N LYS A 620 46.94 12.71 -18.41
CA LYS A 620 47.33 11.36 -17.97
C LYS A 620 47.21 11.18 -16.47
N ALA A 621 47.63 12.17 -15.68
CA ALA A 621 47.47 12.16 -14.21
C ALA A 621 46.02 11.90 -13.78
N PHE A 622 45.06 12.47 -14.50
CA PHE A 622 43.64 12.31 -14.22
C PHE A 622 42.90 11.36 -15.17
N GLU A 623 43.58 10.59 -16.03
CA GLU A 623 42.89 9.71 -17.01
C GLU A 623 41.98 8.70 -16.31
N ALA A 624 42.45 8.12 -15.19
CA ALA A 624 41.65 7.25 -14.33
C ALA A 624 40.44 7.97 -13.71
N VAL A 625 40.60 9.22 -13.28
CA VAL A 625 39.52 10.06 -12.73
C VAL A 625 38.46 10.33 -13.80
N TYR A 626 38.87 10.74 -15.00
CA TYR A 626 37.96 10.98 -16.13
C TYR A 626 37.26 9.70 -16.60
N ARG A 627 37.94 8.55 -16.56
CA ARG A 627 37.36 7.24 -16.85
C ARG A 627 36.29 6.86 -15.81
N ILE A 628 36.55 7.06 -14.52
CA ILE A 628 35.59 6.85 -13.44
C ILE A 628 34.39 7.79 -13.55
N GLN A 629 34.61 9.09 -13.81
CA GLN A 629 33.54 10.07 -14.01
C GLN A 629 32.60 9.69 -15.16
N ARG A 630 33.14 9.27 -16.32
CA ARG A 630 32.33 8.81 -17.46
C ARG A 630 31.48 7.58 -17.10
N THR A 631 32.05 6.60 -16.40
CA THR A 631 31.33 5.42 -15.93
C THR A 631 30.22 5.77 -14.96
N ASN A 632 30.50 6.65 -13.98
CA ASN A 632 29.50 7.11 -13.00
C ASN A 632 28.34 7.87 -13.66
N LEU A 633 28.61 8.67 -14.70
CA LEU A 633 27.60 9.40 -15.47
C LEU A 633 26.70 8.43 -16.27
N LEU A 634 27.28 7.37 -16.86
CA LEU A 634 26.50 6.31 -17.51
C LEU A 634 25.62 5.52 -16.51
N ILE A 635 26.16 5.16 -15.34
CA ILE A 635 25.42 4.50 -14.27
C ILE A 635 24.27 5.39 -13.78
N MET A 636 24.50 6.70 -13.60
CA MET A 636 23.45 7.68 -13.28
C MET A 636 22.33 7.71 -14.31
N GLY A 637 22.67 7.73 -15.61
CA GLY A 637 21.69 7.71 -16.69
C GLY A 637 20.81 6.46 -16.67
N ILE A 638 21.43 5.29 -16.46
CA ILE A 638 20.72 4.00 -16.35
C ILE A 638 19.82 3.99 -15.10
N ALA A 639 20.32 4.41 -13.94
CA ALA A 639 19.58 4.46 -12.70
C ALA A 639 18.38 5.41 -12.76
N LEU A 640 18.55 6.59 -13.38
CA LEU A 640 17.49 7.57 -13.58
C LEU A 640 16.39 7.02 -14.51
N CYS A 641 16.76 6.39 -15.62
CA CYS A 641 15.81 5.72 -16.51
C CYS A 641 15.05 4.59 -15.81
N LEU A 642 15.72 3.77 -15.00
CA LEU A 642 15.08 2.70 -14.22
C LEU A 642 14.10 3.27 -13.18
N ALA A 643 14.49 4.32 -12.45
CA ALA A 643 13.64 5.00 -11.49
C ALA A 643 12.39 5.62 -12.16
N LEU A 644 12.54 6.26 -13.32
CA LEU A 644 11.43 6.80 -14.11
C LEU A 644 10.43 5.71 -14.52
N ILE A 645 10.91 4.52 -14.93
CA ILE A 645 10.06 3.38 -15.28
C ILE A 645 9.30 2.86 -14.06
N ILE A 646 9.98 2.65 -12.93
CA ILE A 646 9.36 2.17 -11.68
C ILE A 646 8.27 3.15 -11.21
N VAL A 647 8.56 4.45 -11.19
CA VAL A 647 7.63 5.50 -10.78
C VAL A 647 6.41 5.59 -11.72
N PHE A 648 6.61 5.42 -13.03
CA PHE A 648 5.51 5.37 -13.99
C PHE A 648 4.54 4.21 -13.73
N PHE A 649 5.06 2.99 -13.47
CA PHE A 649 4.21 1.85 -13.12
C PHE A 649 3.50 2.05 -11.78
N PHE A 650 4.21 2.50 -10.74
CA PHE A 650 3.64 2.74 -9.41
C PHE A 650 2.51 3.80 -9.43
N ALA A 651 2.74 4.93 -10.09
CA ALA A 651 1.73 5.99 -10.24
C ALA A 651 0.50 5.54 -11.07
N LYS A 652 0.68 4.58 -11.98
CA LYS A 652 -0.41 3.95 -12.74
C LYS A 652 -1.27 3.04 -11.86
N THR A 653 -0.66 2.26 -10.96
CA THR A 653 -1.36 1.39 -10.01
C THR A 653 -2.29 2.18 -9.09
N ILE A 654 -1.83 3.29 -8.51
CA ILE A 654 -2.65 4.10 -7.59
C ILE A 654 -3.72 4.93 -8.32
N THR A 655 -3.38 5.55 -9.46
CA THR A 655 -4.29 6.54 -10.08
C THR A 655 -5.48 5.89 -10.80
N LYS A 656 -5.33 4.68 -11.35
CA LYS A 656 -6.43 4.04 -12.12
C LYS A 656 -7.63 3.68 -11.24
N PRO A 657 -7.49 3.01 -10.07
CA PRO A 657 -8.62 2.77 -9.16
C PRO A 657 -9.30 4.07 -8.69
N LEU A 658 -8.53 5.12 -8.36
CA LEU A 658 -9.09 6.41 -7.94
C LEU A 658 -9.94 7.09 -9.04
N LEU A 659 -9.54 6.98 -10.31
CA LEU A 659 -10.35 7.47 -11.43
C LEU A 659 -11.62 6.63 -11.65
N ASN A 660 -11.54 5.30 -11.48
CA ASN A 660 -12.71 4.43 -11.54
C ASN A 660 -13.73 4.77 -10.43
N LEU A 661 -13.26 5.00 -9.20
CA LEU A 661 -14.08 5.41 -8.06
C LEU A 661 -14.75 6.77 -8.28
N LEU A 662 -14.03 7.75 -8.84
CA LEU A 662 -14.58 9.06 -9.18
C LEU A 662 -15.69 8.96 -10.24
N GLN A 663 -15.52 8.11 -11.25
CA GLN A 663 -16.54 7.83 -12.26
C GLN A 663 -17.76 7.15 -11.63
N ALA A 664 -17.56 6.10 -10.84
CA ALA A 664 -18.66 5.40 -10.18
C ALA A 664 -19.42 6.30 -9.17
N THR A 665 -18.72 7.21 -8.47
CA THR A 665 -19.35 8.22 -7.59
C THR A 665 -20.24 9.17 -8.40
N THR A 666 -19.82 9.53 -9.61
CA THR A 666 -20.61 10.36 -10.53
C THR A 666 -21.89 9.63 -11.01
N GLU A 667 -21.84 8.31 -11.18
CA GLU A 667 -23.00 7.48 -11.53
C GLU A 667 -23.98 7.30 -10.35
N ILE A 668 -23.50 7.06 -9.13
CA ILE A 668 -24.36 7.06 -7.92
C ILE A 668 -25.07 8.41 -7.78
N ALA A 669 -24.36 9.52 -7.98
CA ALA A 669 -24.93 10.86 -7.92
C ALA A 669 -25.98 11.14 -9.03
N ARG A 670 -26.09 10.28 -10.04
CA ARG A 670 -27.12 10.29 -11.10
C ARG A 670 -28.28 9.31 -10.81
N GLY A 671 -28.26 8.62 -9.67
CA GLY A 671 -29.22 7.57 -9.32
C GLY A 671 -28.90 6.19 -9.91
N ASN A 672 -27.73 6.02 -10.55
CA ASN A 672 -27.30 4.72 -11.09
C ASN A 672 -26.48 3.96 -10.05
N PHE A 673 -27.17 3.19 -9.19
CA PHE A 673 -26.56 2.44 -8.09
C PHE A 673 -25.86 1.13 -8.53
N LYS A 674 -25.92 0.75 -9.80
CA LYS A 674 -25.32 -0.50 -10.33
C LYS A 674 -23.84 -0.33 -10.65
N ILE A 675 -23.03 -0.34 -9.60
CA ILE A 675 -21.57 -0.14 -9.68
C ILE A 675 -20.90 -1.39 -10.29
N GLY A 676 -20.38 -1.25 -11.50
CA GLY A 676 -19.62 -2.29 -12.22
C GLY A 676 -18.10 -2.27 -11.99
N ILE A 677 -17.64 -1.96 -10.77
CA ILE A 677 -16.20 -1.92 -10.42
C ILE A 677 -15.85 -3.03 -9.42
N SER A 678 -14.58 -3.41 -9.38
CA SER A 678 -14.03 -4.33 -8.38
C SER A 678 -12.71 -3.78 -7.83
N SER A 679 -12.36 -4.17 -6.60
CA SER A 679 -11.00 -4.06 -6.08
C SER A 679 -9.99 -4.60 -7.10
N THR A 680 -8.92 -3.82 -7.33
CA THR A 680 -7.82 -4.14 -8.25
C THR A 680 -6.47 -4.19 -7.51
N THR A 681 -6.47 -3.75 -6.26
CA THR A 681 -5.33 -3.66 -5.33
C THR A 681 -5.74 -4.26 -3.98
N ARG A 682 -4.76 -4.61 -3.14
CA ARG A 682 -4.95 -5.20 -1.80
C ARG A 682 -4.63 -4.23 -0.66
N ASP A 683 -4.75 -2.94 -0.97
CA ASP A 683 -4.40 -1.80 -0.13
C ASP A 683 -5.67 -1.08 0.35
N GLU A 684 -5.52 0.07 0.99
CA GLU A 684 -6.63 0.91 1.43
C GLU A 684 -7.52 1.37 0.27
N VAL A 685 -6.99 1.44 -0.96
CA VAL A 685 -7.76 1.80 -2.15
C VAL A 685 -8.60 0.61 -2.62
N GLY A 686 -8.10 -0.61 -2.48
CA GLY A 686 -8.84 -1.86 -2.67
C GLY A 686 -9.99 -1.98 -1.67
N LEU A 687 -9.68 -1.86 -0.37
CA LEU A 687 -10.67 -1.92 0.71
C LEU A 687 -11.74 -0.82 0.59
N LEU A 688 -11.34 0.42 0.24
CA LEU A 688 -12.28 1.50 -0.06
C LEU A 688 -13.16 1.18 -1.27
N THR A 689 -12.65 0.47 -2.28
CA THR A 689 -13.43 0.05 -3.45
C THR A 689 -14.51 -0.96 -3.05
N ASP A 690 -14.19 -1.93 -2.20
CA ASP A 690 -15.16 -2.93 -1.75
C ASP A 690 -16.25 -2.31 -0.86
N TYR A 691 -15.89 -1.46 0.10
CA TYR A 691 -16.88 -0.71 0.91
C TYR A 691 -17.75 0.23 0.06
N PHE A 692 -17.20 0.84 -0.99
CA PHE A 692 -17.95 1.69 -1.91
C PHE A 692 -18.93 0.88 -2.77
N VAL A 693 -18.56 -0.33 -3.18
CA VAL A 693 -19.44 -1.28 -3.88
C VAL A 693 -20.58 -1.74 -2.96
N ASP A 694 -20.31 -2.06 -1.69
CA ASP A 694 -21.33 -2.46 -0.72
C ASP A 694 -22.28 -1.31 -0.35
N MET A 695 -21.77 -0.07 -0.23
CA MET A 695 -22.61 1.13 -0.12
C MET A 695 -23.56 1.27 -1.31
N GLY A 696 -23.09 1.00 -2.54
CA GLY A 696 -23.92 1.02 -3.74
C GLY A 696 -25.04 -0.02 -3.71
N LYS A 697 -24.75 -1.26 -3.30
CA LYS A 697 -25.76 -2.31 -3.10
C LYS A 697 -26.82 -1.87 -2.10
N GLY A 698 -26.41 -1.33 -0.94
CA GLY A 698 -27.34 -0.84 0.09
C GLY A 698 -28.22 0.32 -0.39
N LEU A 699 -27.71 1.18 -1.28
CA LEU A 699 -28.53 2.21 -1.95
C LEU A 699 -29.51 1.62 -2.97
N GLU A 700 -29.08 0.65 -3.79
CA GLU A 700 -29.96 -0.05 -4.74
C GLU A 700 -31.07 -0.83 -4.02
N GLU A 701 -30.75 -1.48 -2.90
CA GLU A 701 -31.70 -2.19 -2.03
C GLU A 701 -32.68 -1.22 -1.36
N ARG A 702 -32.21 -0.09 -0.84
CA ARG A 702 -33.08 0.92 -0.24
C ARG A 702 -34.07 1.52 -1.23
N GLU A 703 -33.65 1.76 -2.48
CA GLU A 703 -34.54 2.25 -3.53
C GLU A 703 -35.53 1.16 -3.99
N LYS A 704 -35.14 -0.13 -4.04
CA LYS A 704 -36.06 -1.25 -4.27
C LYS A 704 -37.11 -1.39 -3.17
N VAL A 705 -36.72 -1.24 -1.90
CA VAL A 705 -37.66 -1.26 -0.76
C VAL A 705 -38.65 -0.09 -0.86
N LYS A 706 -38.18 1.09 -1.26
CA LYS A 706 -39.03 2.27 -1.51
C LYS A 706 -40.03 2.06 -2.66
N ASP A 707 -39.61 1.49 -3.78
CA ASP A 707 -40.53 1.12 -4.88
C ASP A 707 -41.56 0.06 -4.45
N ALA A 708 -41.12 -0.96 -3.71
CA ALA A 708 -42.00 -2.01 -3.20
C ALA A 708 -43.06 -1.46 -2.23
N LEU A 709 -42.66 -0.63 -1.25
CA LEU A 709 -43.59 -0.01 -0.30
C LEU A 709 -44.60 0.91 -0.99
N GLY A 710 -44.21 1.59 -2.07
CA GLY A 710 -45.11 2.41 -2.89
C GLY A 710 -46.23 1.63 -3.61
N ARG A 711 -46.23 0.30 -3.55
CA ARG A 711 -47.31 -0.56 -4.07
C ARG A 711 -48.30 -1.02 -2.99
N PHE A 712 -47.93 -0.89 -1.71
CA PHE A 712 -48.76 -1.30 -0.56
C PHE A 712 -49.35 -0.10 0.20
N VAL A 713 -48.91 1.12 -0.10
CA VAL A 713 -49.38 2.36 0.51
C VAL A 713 -49.73 3.33 -0.61
N ASN A 714 -50.89 4.01 -0.53
CA ASN A 714 -51.25 5.05 -1.51
C ASN A 714 -50.14 6.12 -1.54
N LYS A 715 -49.72 6.51 -2.75
CA LYS A 715 -48.63 7.47 -2.99
C LYS A 715 -48.75 8.74 -2.13
N GLU A 716 -49.95 9.30 -1.97
CA GLU A 716 -50.14 10.53 -1.18
C GLU A 716 -49.83 10.30 0.30
N ILE A 717 -50.29 9.17 0.87
CA ILE A 717 -49.98 8.77 2.25
C ILE A 717 -48.49 8.46 2.40
N ALA A 718 -47.87 7.80 1.42
CA ALA A 718 -46.43 7.52 1.42
C ALA A 718 -45.59 8.80 1.39
N GLU A 719 -46.01 9.83 0.64
CA GLU A 719 -45.38 11.15 0.67
C GLU A 719 -45.54 11.85 2.03
N MET A 720 -46.70 11.77 2.68
CA MET A 720 -46.91 12.33 4.03
C MET A 720 -46.06 11.61 5.09
N VAL A 721 -45.92 10.28 5.01
CA VAL A 721 -44.99 9.49 5.85
C VAL A 721 -43.55 9.97 5.66
N LEU A 722 -43.09 10.11 4.41
CA LEU A 722 -41.71 10.49 4.09
C LEU A 722 -41.36 11.91 4.53
N LYS A 723 -42.32 12.82 4.61
CA LYS A 723 -42.15 14.21 5.11
C LYS A 723 -42.28 14.35 6.63
N GLN A 724 -42.62 13.27 7.34
CA GLN A 724 -42.96 13.29 8.78
C GLN A 724 -44.21 14.16 9.11
N GLU A 725 -45.13 14.32 8.15
CA GLU A 725 -46.37 15.11 8.28
C GLU A 725 -47.49 14.36 9.04
N LEU A 726 -47.26 13.09 9.42
CA LEU A 726 -48.25 12.25 10.09
C LEU A 726 -47.91 12.05 11.57
N THR A 727 -48.77 12.59 12.44
CA THR A 727 -48.78 12.31 13.88
C THR A 727 -49.83 11.26 14.24
N LEU A 728 -49.57 10.49 15.30
CA LEU A 728 -50.54 9.58 15.92
C LEU A 728 -51.84 10.31 16.30
N GLY A 729 -52.99 9.72 15.98
CA GLY A 729 -54.30 10.38 16.04
C GLY A 729 -54.75 10.84 14.66
N GLY A 730 -55.57 11.90 14.59
CA GLY A 730 -56.06 12.42 13.32
C GLY A 730 -56.73 13.79 13.40
N GLU A 731 -56.86 14.43 12.25
CA GLU A 731 -57.43 15.77 12.09
C GLU A 731 -58.94 15.67 11.82
N ARG A 732 -59.73 16.63 12.33
CA ARG A 732 -61.15 16.71 11.97
C ARG A 732 -61.31 17.38 10.61
N LYS A 733 -61.66 16.59 9.59
CA LYS A 733 -61.88 17.04 8.21
C LYS A 733 -63.33 16.81 7.78
N MET A 734 -63.79 17.59 6.79
CA MET A 734 -64.98 17.24 6.01
C MET A 734 -64.52 16.40 4.83
N CYS A 735 -65.06 15.19 4.71
CA CYS A 735 -64.70 14.25 3.64
C CYS A 735 -65.96 13.76 2.93
N ALA A 736 -65.84 13.43 1.65
CA ALA A 736 -66.79 12.51 1.03
C ALA A 736 -66.35 11.08 1.36
N ILE A 737 -67.28 10.26 1.85
CA ILE A 737 -67.07 8.84 2.15
C ILE A 737 -67.94 8.03 1.22
N PHE A 738 -67.33 7.04 0.58
CA PHE A 738 -67.92 6.11 -0.37
C PHE A 738 -67.79 4.69 0.17
N PHE A 739 -68.87 3.92 0.05
CA PHE A 739 -68.85 2.46 0.10
C PHE A 739 -69.47 1.90 -1.17
N SER A 740 -68.94 0.80 -1.69
CA SER A 740 -69.62 -0.06 -2.67
C SER A 740 -69.50 -1.52 -2.31
N ASP A 741 -70.53 -2.31 -2.60
CA ASP A 741 -70.60 -3.75 -2.36
C ASP A 741 -71.06 -4.51 -3.63
N ILE A 742 -70.62 -5.76 -3.85
CA ILE A 742 -71.03 -6.52 -5.05
C ILE A 742 -72.33 -7.29 -4.75
N ARG A 743 -73.41 -6.90 -5.44
CA ARG A 743 -74.74 -7.50 -5.26
C ARG A 743 -74.69 -9.01 -5.48
N SER A 744 -75.05 -9.75 -4.42
CA SER A 744 -75.09 -11.22 -4.40
C SER A 744 -73.72 -11.90 -4.57
N PHE A 745 -72.62 -11.25 -4.15
CA PHE A 745 -71.27 -11.82 -4.21
C PHE A 745 -71.14 -13.21 -3.59
N THR A 746 -71.78 -13.49 -2.45
CA THR A 746 -71.76 -14.84 -1.83
C THR A 746 -72.16 -15.92 -2.84
N ALA A 747 -73.33 -15.76 -3.48
CA ALA A 747 -73.88 -16.68 -4.49
C ALA A 747 -73.17 -16.61 -5.87
N ILE A 748 -72.15 -15.76 -6.02
CA ILE A 748 -71.19 -15.75 -7.12
C ILE A 748 -69.95 -16.56 -6.70
N SER A 749 -69.38 -16.26 -5.52
CA SER A 749 -68.19 -16.91 -4.97
C SER A 749 -68.37 -18.42 -4.76
N GLU A 750 -69.57 -18.87 -4.34
CA GLU A 750 -69.95 -20.29 -4.22
C GLU A 750 -69.86 -21.11 -5.53
N LYS A 751 -69.75 -20.44 -6.69
CA LYS A 751 -69.72 -21.08 -8.02
C LYS A 751 -68.36 -21.04 -8.70
N LEU A 752 -67.39 -20.36 -8.10
CA LEU A 752 -66.03 -20.15 -8.63
C LEU A 752 -65.02 -20.88 -7.75
N GLN A 753 -63.87 -21.28 -8.30
CA GLN A 753 -62.77 -21.73 -7.44
C GLN A 753 -62.13 -20.55 -6.69
N PRO A 754 -61.50 -20.75 -5.51
CA PRO A 754 -60.90 -19.66 -4.74
C PRO A 754 -59.92 -18.79 -5.55
N GLU A 755 -59.13 -19.41 -6.43
CA GLU A 755 -58.21 -18.73 -7.35
C GLU A 755 -58.96 -17.85 -8.36
N GLU A 756 -60.09 -18.34 -8.89
CA GLU A 756 -60.95 -17.61 -9.83
C GLU A 756 -61.68 -16.44 -9.14
N VAL A 757 -62.07 -16.60 -7.87
CA VAL A 757 -62.60 -15.49 -7.05
C VAL A 757 -61.54 -14.42 -6.82
N VAL A 758 -60.29 -14.80 -6.52
CA VAL A 758 -59.18 -13.85 -6.33
C VAL A 758 -58.79 -13.16 -7.63
N GLU A 759 -58.74 -13.87 -8.77
CA GLU A 759 -58.53 -13.25 -10.09
C GLU A 759 -59.65 -12.27 -10.43
N PHE A 760 -60.92 -12.68 -10.29
CA PHE A 760 -62.09 -11.83 -10.50
C PHE A 760 -62.09 -10.57 -9.62
N LEU A 761 -61.79 -10.72 -8.32
CA LEU A 761 -61.70 -9.57 -7.41
C LEU A 761 -60.56 -8.64 -7.82
N ASN A 762 -59.38 -9.16 -8.16
CA ASN A 762 -58.27 -8.31 -8.61
C ASN A 762 -58.59 -7.58 -9.93
N GLU A 763 -59.25 -8.23 -10.90
CA GLU A 763 -59.77 -7.57 -12.11
C GLU A 763 -60.72 -6.40 -11.75
N TYR A 764 -61.74 -6.67 -10.92
CA TYR A 764 -62.77 -5.70 -10.52
C TYR A 764 -62.19 -4.53 -9.72
N MET A 765 -61.42 -4.84 -8.67
CA MET A 765 -60.80 -3.84 -7.79
C MET A 765 -59.86 -2.93 -8.55
N THR A 766 -59.13 -3.43 -9.56
CA THR A 766 -58.24 -2.61 -10.40
C THR A 766 -59.02 -1.51 -11.15
N GLU A 767 -60.12 -1.86 -11.80
CA GLU A 767 -60.98 -0.89 -12.51
C GLU A 767 -61.62 0.13 -11.54
N MET A 768 -62.11 -0.32 -10.39
CA MET A 768 -62.74 0.58 -9.41
C MET A 768 -61.71 1.52 -8.75
N VAL A 769 -60.52 1.02 -8.37
CA VAL A 769 -59.40 1.81 -7.83
C VAL A 769 -58.95 2.87 -8.84
N HIS A 770 -58.90 2.54 -10.14
CA HIS A 770 -58.60 3.52 -11.19
C HIS A 770 -59.64 4.66 -11.19
N CYS A 771 -60.93 4.36 -11.10
CA CYS A 771 -61.99 5.37 -11.03
C CYS A 771 -61.88 6.28 -9.78
N VAL A 772 -61.46 5.74 -8.63
CA VAL A 772 -61.17 6.53 -7.42
C VAL A 772 -59.99 7.48 -7.66
N ASN A 773 -58.87 6.96 -8.16
CA ASN A 773 -57.63 7.73 -8.31
C ASN A 773 -57.74 8.84 -9.37
N GLU A 774 -58.38 8.58 -10.51
CA GLU A 774 -58.61 9.58 -11.58
C GLU A 774 -59.51 10.73 -11.13
N THR A 775 -60.33 10.51 -10.10
CA THR A 775 -61.17 11.55 -9.48
C THR A 775 -60.57 12.12 -8.20
N HIS A 776 -59.28 11.89 -7.94
CA HIS A 776 -58.54 12.39 -6.76
C HIS A 776 -59.07 11.87 -5.41
N GLY A 777 -59.65 10.66 -5.40
CA GLY A 777 -59.97 9.96 -4.17
C GLY A 777 -58.83 9.05 -3.71
N ILE A 778 -58.99 8.51 -2.51
CA ILE A 778 -58.12 7.50 -1.90
C ILE A 778 -58.98 6.32 -1.47
N VAL A 779 -58.67 5.11 -1.96
CA VAL A 779 -59.18 3.87 -1.37
C VAL A 779 -58.54 3.69 -0.01
N ASP A 780 -59.38 3.60 1.02
CA ASP A 780 -58.99 3.45 2.42
C ASP A 780 -58.73 1.97 2.76
N LYS A 781 -59.68 1.09 2.43
CA LYS A 781 -59.51 -0.37 2.51
C LYS A 781 -60.56 -1.13 1.70
N PHE A 782 -60.23 -2.39 1.42
CA PHE A 782 -61.17 -3.41 0.95
C PHE A 782 -61.73 -4.19 2.14
N ILE A 783 -63.01 -4.54 2.09
CA ILE A 783 -63.73 -5.24 3.16
C ILE A 783 -64.47 -6.43 2.54
N GLY A 784 -63.72 -7.49 2.23
CA GLY A 784 -64.21 -8.55 1.35
C GLY A 784 -64.25 -8.06 -0.10
N ASP A 785 -65.39 -8.18 -0.75
CA ASP A 785 -65.68 -7.60 -2.06
C ASP A 785 -66.08 -6.11 -2.01
N ALA A 786 -66.35 -5.58 -0.81
CA ALA A 786 -66.68 -4.17 -0.64
C ALA A 786 -65.44 -3.24 -0.71
N ILE A 787 -65.64 -2.02 -1.20
CA ILE A 787 -64.61 -0.96 -1.31
C ILE A 787 -65.02 0.20 -0.41
N MET A 788 -64.12 0.64 0.46
CA MET A 788 -64.23 1.93 1.17
C MET A 788 -63.26 2.94 0.55
N ALA A 789 -63.78 4.09 0.12
CA ALA A 789 -62.98 5.17 -0.48
C ALA A 789 -63.37 6.54 0.08
N THR A 790 -62.44 7.50 -0.01
CA THR A 790 -62.62 8.85 0.53
C THR A 790 -62.07 9.92 -0.39
N TRP A 791 -62.71 11.09 -0.39
CA TRP A 791 -62.18 12.33 -0.96
C TRP A 791 -62.05 13.35 0.16
N GLY A 792 -60.95 14.10 0.16
CA GLY A 792 -60.65 15.13 1.15
C GLY A 792 -59.85 14.69 2.39
N ALA A 793 -59.67 13.38 2.60
CA ALA A 793 -59.12 12.81 3.84
C ALA A 793 -57.62 13.10 4.05
N ALA A 794 -56.77 12.77 3.06
CA ALA A 794 -55.36 13.17 3.09
C ALA A 794 -55.24 14.66 2.78
N LYS A 795 -55.64 15.04 1.57
CA LYS A 795 -55.63 16.39 1.02
C LYS A 795 -57.06 16.85 0.73
N THR A 796 -57.49 17.92 1.38
CA THR A 796 -58.84 18.50 1.24
C THR A 796 -58.93 19.43 0.03
N SER A 797 -60.08 19.44 -0.65
CA SER A 797 -60.37 20.24 -1.84
C SER A 797 -61.84 20.67 -1.86
N ASP A 798 -62.12 21.90 -2.31
CA ASP A 798 -63.49 22.41 -2.49
C ASP A 798 -64.34 21.56 -3.47
N GLN A 799 -63.70 20.66 -4.22
CA GLN A 799 -64.33 19.77 -5.18
C GLN A 799 -64.63 18.35 -4.65
N ASP A 800 -64.27 18.01 -3.41
CA ASP A 800 -64.29 16.62 -2.89
C ASP A 800 -65.66 15.92 -3.05
N ALA A 801 -66.76 16.58 -2.68
CA ALA A 801 -68.12 16.03 -2.79
C ALA A 801 -68.55 15.80 -4.26
N VAL A 802 -68.14 16.68 -5.16
CA VAL A 802 -68.39 16.57 -6.60
C VAL A 802 -67.56 15.43 -7.21
N ASN A 803 -66.29 15.34 -6.80
CA ASN A 803 -65.37 14.33 -7.26
C ASN A 803 -65.79 12.92 -6.86
N SER A 804 -66.30 12.71 -5.64
CA SER A 804 -66.80 11.40 -5.22
C SER A 804 -67.97 10.91 -6.08
N VAL A 805 -68.89 11.80 -6.48
CA VAL A 805 -70.02 11.42 -7.36
C VAL A 805 -69.57 11.22 -8.81
N ASN A 806 -68.62 12.02 -9.31
CA ASN A 806 -67.97 11.72 -10.59
C ASN A 806 -67.27 10.35 -10.56
N GLY A 807 -66.62 9.99 -9.43
CA GLY A 807 -65.98 8.69 -9.21
C GLY A 807 -66.98 7.55 -9.26
N ALA A 808 -68.10 7.65 -8.54
CA ALA A 808 -69.18 6.66 -8.58
C ALA A 808 -69.82 6.52 -9.98
N LEU A 809 -70.01 7.63 -10.71
CA LEU A 809 -70.47 7.60 -12.10
C LEU A 809 -69.44 6.97 -13.04
N MET A 810 -68.15 7.23 -12.83
CA MET A 810 -67.06 6.60 -13.58
C MET A 810 -66.99 5.09 -13.31
N MET A 811 -67.21 4.66 -12.06
CA MET A 811 -67.34 3.25 -11.67
C MET A 811 -68.53 2.57 -12.32
N ARG A 812 -69.72 3.20 -12.39
CA ARG A 812 -70.87 2.67 -13.15
C ARG A 812 -70.48 2.38 -14.59
N GLU A 813 -69.85 3.34 -15.28
CA GLU A 813 -69.47 3.17 -16.68
C GLU A 813 -68.31 2.17 -16.85
N ALA A 814 -67.38 2.10 -15.89
CA ALA A 814 -66.36 1.06 -15.84
C ALA A 814 -66.98 -0.33 -15.65
N LEU A 815 -67.97 -0.48 -14.77
CA LEU A 815 -68.69 -1.73 -14.53
C LEU A 815 -69.52 -2.16 -15.74
N ILE A 816 -70.16 -1.22 -16.45
CA ILE A 816 -70.86 -1.49 -17.72
C ILE A 816 -69.87 -2.01 -18.77
N ARG A 817 -68.66 -1.43 -18.88
CA ARG A 817 -67.59 -1.95 -19.77
C ARG A 817 -67.04 -3.30 -19.29
N PHE A 818 -66.78 -3.45 -18.00
CA PHE A 818 -66.26 -4.66 -17.35
C PHE A 818 -67.15 -5.88 -17.60
N ASN A 819 -68.47 -5.67 -17.64
CA ASN A 819 -69.46 -6.70 -17.95
C ASN A 819 -69.59 -7.04 -19.44
N GLN A 820 -68.96 -6.30 -20.37
CA GLN A 820 -69.01 -6.63 -21.80
C GLN A 820 -68.27 -7.94 -22.05
N GLY A 821 -68.97 -8.94 -22.59
CA GLY A 821 -68.45 -10.29 -22.77
C GLY A 821 -68.49 -11.17 -21.51
N ARG A 822 -69.02 -10.68 -20.38
CA ARG A 822 -69.39 -11.51 -19.22
C ARG A 822 -70.80 -12.09 -19.40
N GLY A 823 -71.11 -13.17 -18.68
CA GLY A 823 -72.40 -13.87 -18.72
C GLY A 823 -72.33 -15.41 -18.75
N GLY A 824 -71.13 -15.99 -18.76
CA GLY A 824 -70.92 -17.44 -18.62
C GLY A 824 -70.44 -17.83 -17.22
N ASP A 825 -70.50 -19.12 -16.88
CA ASP A 825 -70.33 -19.64 -15.52
C ASP A 825 -69.05 -19.15 -14.79
N LYS A 826 -67.93 -19.05 -15.52
CA LYS A 826 -66.62 -18.57 -15.00
C LYS A 826 -66.44 -17.05 -15.01
N LYS A 827 -67.28 -16.29 -15.71
CA LYS A 827 -67.25 -14.81 -15.76
C LYS A 827 -68.69 -14.28 -15.70
N PRO A 828 -69.32 -14.26 -14.52
CA PRO A 828 -70.69 -13.76 -14.36
C PRO A 828 -70.79 -12.25 -14.59
N ILE A 829 -71.98 -11.78 -14.95
CA ILE A 829 -72.32 -10.35 -14.96
C ILE A 829 -72.57 -9.90 -13.53
N ILE A 830 -71.86 -8.86 -13.10
CA ILE A 830 -71.94 -8.32 -11.74
C ILE A 830 -72.61 -6.95 -11.70
N LYS A 831 -73.16 -6.60 -10.53
CA LYS A 831 -73.80 -5.31 -10.25
C LYS A 831 -73.34 -4.85 -8.87
N ILE A 832 -73.21 -3.55 -8.68
CA ILE A 832 -72.82 -2.97 -7.39
C ILE A 832 -73.99 -2.22 -6.75
N GLY A 833 -73.90 -1.98 -5.44
CA GLY A 833 -74.46 -0.77 -4.84
C GLY A 833 -73.32 0.19 -4.51
N CYS A 834 -73.62 1.48 -4.43
CA CYS A 834 -72.72 2.55 -4.04
C CYS A 834 -73.47 3.51 -3.12
N GLY A 835 -72.94 3.75 -1.92
CA GLY A 835 -73.46 4.69 -0.95
C GLY A 835 -72.45 5.77 -0.64
N LEU A 836 -72.85 7.04 -0.83
CA LEU A 836 -72.00 8.17 -0.55
C LEU A 836 -72.63 9.10 0.47
N ASN A 837 -71.78 9.66 1.33
CA ASN A 837 -72.13 10.71 2.27
C ASN A 837 -71.00 11.76 2.34
N TYR A 838 -71.34 13.02 2.63
CA TYR A 838 -70.36 14.06 2.91
C TYR A 838 -70.51 14.52 4.37
N GLY A 839 -69.42 14.63 5.11
CA GLY A 839 -69.52 15.06 6.50
C GLY A 839 -68.24 14.97 7.34
N PRO A 840 -68.33 15.32 8.63
CA PRO A 840 -67.18 15.42 9.50
C PRO A 840 -66.68 14.04 9.95
N VAL A 841 -65.38 13.80 9.75
CA VAL A 841 -64.65 12.61 10.21
C VAL A 841 -63.34 13.02 10.88
N ILE A 842 -62.77 12.11 11.66
CA ILE A 842 -61.36 12.15 12.06
C ILE A 842 -60.56 11.36 11.03
N ALA A 843 -59.60 11.99 10.36
CA ALA A 843 -58.72 11.39 9.35
C ALA A 843 -57.28 11.38 9.86
N GLY A 844 -56.62 10.21 9.92
CA GLY A 844 -55.26 10.12 10.45
C GLY A 844 -54.74 8.70 10.65
N GLN A 845 -53.62 8.57 11.36
CA GLN A 845 -53.03 7.27 11.72
C GLN A 845 -53.71 6.68 12.95
N ILE A 846 -54.42 5.56 12.74
CA ILE A 846 -55.20 4.87 13.77
C ILE A 846 -54.77 3.41 13.85
N GLY A 847 -54.61 2.88 15.07
CA GLY A 847 -54.14 1.52 15.31
C GLY A 847 -53.31 1.42 16.60
N SER A 848 -52.30 0.56 16.58
CA SER A 848 -51.29 0.43 17.65
C SER A 848 -49.89 0.72 17.12
N GLU A 849 -48.90 0.89 17.99
CA GLU A 849 -47.49 1.12 17.62
C GLU A 849 -46.92 0.05 16.66
N GLN A 850 -47.50 -1.16 16.65
CA GLN A 850 -47.09 -2.28 15.80
C GLN A 850 -47.89 -2.38 14.49
N ARG A 851 -49.03 -1.70 14.37
CA ARG A 851 -49.87 -1.65 13.16
C ARG A 851 -50.70 -0.37 13.15
N LEU A 852 -50.31 0.57 12.29
CA LEU A 852 -51.04 1.81 12.02
C LEU A 852 -51.62 1.76 10.60
N GLU A 853 -52.89 2.15 10.46
CA GLU A 853 -53.55 2.37 9.17
C GLU A 853 -53.93 3.86 9.08
N TYR A 854 -53.66 4.51 7.95
CA TYR A 854 -54.22 5.85 7.70
C TYR A 854 -55.67 5.68 7.26
N THR A 855 -56.62 6.18 8.04
CA THR A 855 -58.04 5.87 7.84
C THR A 855 -58.97 6.96 8.39
N VAL A 856 -60.27 6.85 8.12
CA VAL A 856 -61.29 7.80 8.60
C VAL A 856 -62.28 7.16 9.58
N ILE A 857 -62.60 7.86 10.67
CA ILE A 857 -63.61 7.44 11.65
C ILE A 857 -64.60 8.58 11.93
N GLY A 858 -65.89 8.26 11.91
CA GLY A 858 -66.98 9.18 12.27
C GLY A 858 -68.36 8.60 11.95
N ASP A 859 -69.42 9.25 12.47
CA ASP A 859 -70.80 8.89 12.12
C ASP A 859 -71.06 8.99 10.61
N ALA A 860 -70.41 9.94 9.93
CA ALA A 860 -70.51 10.10 8.48
C ALA A 860 -70.06 8.86 7.68
N VAL A 861 -69.11 8.07 8.21
CA VAL A 861 -68.66 6.78 7.66
C VAL A 861 -69.74 5.72 7.82
N ASN A 862 -70.33 5.63 9.01
CA ASN A 862 -71.42 4.71 9.32
C ASN A 862 -72.71 5.02 8.55
N LEU A 863 -72.92 6.28 8.14
CA LEU A 863 -74.02 6.66 7.28
C LEU A 863 -73.78 6.21 5.83
N ALA A 864 -72.59 6.43 5.28
CA ALA A 864 -72.25 6.02 3.91
C ALA A 864 -72.45 4.50 3.66
N SER A 865 -71.97 3.64 4.57
CA SER A 865 -72.16 2.19 4.45
C SER A 865 -73.62 1.72 4.64
N ARG A 866 -74.45 2.47 5.36
CA ARG A 866 -75.90 2.21 5.44
C ARG A 866 -76.64 2.67 4.18
N VAL A 867 -76.17 3.76 3.55
CA VAL A 867 -76.69 4.28 2.27
C VAL A 867 -76.32 3.36 1.11
N GLU A 868 -75.18 2.67 1.18
CA GLU A 868 -74.81 1.61 0.23
C GLU A 868 -75.89 0.51 0.26
N ALA A 869 -76.12 -0.10 1.43
CA ALA A 869 -77.02 -1.25 1.57
C ALA A 869 -78.48 -0.97 1.14
N LEU A 870 -78.89 0.30 1.10
CA LEU A 870 -80.20 0.75 0.63
C LEU A 870 -80.38 0.70 -0.90
N ASN A 871 -79.30 0.54 -1.67
CA ASN A 871 -79.38 0.30 -3.11
C ASN A 871 -80.21 -0.96 -3.42
N LYS A 872 -80.10 -1.99 -2.58
CA LYS A 872 -80.84 -3.26 -2.72
C LYS A 872 -82.36 -3.05 -2.66
N PRO A 873 -82.97 -2.50 -1.60
CA PRO A 873 -84.42 -2.24 -1.54
C PRO A 873 -84.92 -1.15 -2.49
N PHE A 874 -84.13 -0.13 -2.86
CA PHE A 874 -84.57 0.90 -3.81
C PHE A 874 -84.34 0.55 -5.30
N GLY A 875 -83.56 -0.50 -5.60
CA GLY A 875 -83.30 -0.92 -6.98
C GLY A 875 -82.43 0.08 -7.76
N THR A 876 -81.44 0.67 -7.09
CA THR A 876 -80.51 1.70 -7.60
C THR A 876 -79.07 1.18 -7.59
N ASP A 877 -78.13 1.85 -8.24
CA ASP A 877 -76.69 1.55 -8.09
C ASP A 877 -75.91 2.63 -7.36
N ILE A 878 -76.33 3.91 -7.41
CA ILE A 878 -75.69 5.02 -6.70
C ILE A 878 -76.72 5.80 -5.88
N LEU A 879 -76.53 5.84 -4.56
CA LEU A 879 -77.31 6.64 -3.61
C LEU A 879 -76.41 7.64 -2.87
N ILE A 880 -76.93 8.85 -2.66
CA ILE A 880 -76.27 9.94 -1.93
C ILE A 880 -77.20 10.51 -0.85
N THR A 881 -76.63 11.03 0.24
CA THR A 881 -77.36 11.76 1.28
C THR A 881 -77.72 13.19 0.85
N GLN A 882 -78.68 13.80 1.56
CA GLN A 882 -78.92 15.25 1.53
C GLN A 882 -77.62 16.04 1.79
N ASP A 883 -76.87 15.68 2.84
CA ASP A 883 -75.60 16.34 3.21
C ASP A 883 -74.61 16.42 2.04
N LEU A 884 -74.52 15.36 1.22
CA LEU A 884 -73.67 15.37 0.03
C LEU A 884 -74.27 16.21 -1.10
N LEU A 885 -75.58 16.08 -1.35
CA LEU A 885 -76.26 16.83 -2.42
C LEU A 885 -76.16 18.36 -2.21
N ASP A 886 -76.23 18.82 -0.96
CA ASP A 886 -76.11 20.25 -0.62
C ASP A 886 -74.70 20.82 -0.88
N HIS A 887 -73.67 19.95 -0.92
CA HIS A 887 -72.29 20.30 -1.27
C HIS A 887 -71.96 20.05 -2.74
N VAL A 888 -72.96 19.77 -3.58
CA VAL A 888 -72.83 19.61 -5.04
C VAL A 888 -73.56 20.78 -5.74
N PRO A 889 -72.91 21.53 -6.65
CA PRO A 889 -73.49 22.73 -7.28
C PRO A 889 -74.47 22.39 -8.42
N GLY A 890 -75.50 21.58 -8.15
CA GLY A 890 -76.62 21.32 -9.05
C GLY A 890 -76.30 20.59 -10.37
N ILE A 891 -75.07 20.11 -10.56
CA ILE A 891 -74.55 19.53 -11.82
C ILE A 891 -75.07 18.12 -12.15
N PHE A 892 -75.49 17.33 -11.16
CA PHE A 892 -76.02 15.98 -11.39
C PHE A 892 -77.55 15.99 -11.51
N ASN A 893 -78.08 15.10 -12.34
CA ASN A 893 -79.50 14.75 -12.34
C ASN A 893 -79.73 13.71 -11.25
N VAL A 894 -80.67 13.97 -10.33
CA VAL A 894 -80.91 13.14 -9.15
C VAL A 894 -82.40 12.98 -8.91
N GLU A 895 -82.81 11.82 -8.38
CA GLU A 895 -84.20 11.52 -8.05
C GLU A 895 -84.34 11.26 -6.54
N LYS A 896 -85.34 11.87 -5.90
CA LYS A 896 -85.55 11.75 -4.45
C LYS A 896 -86.21 10.40 -4.12
N MET A 897 -85.53 9.60 -3.30
CA MET A 897 -86.05 8.32 -2.80
C MET A 897 -86.91 8.54 -1.55
N GLN A 898 -87.57 7.48 -1.07
CA GLN A 898 -88.26 7.49 0.22
C GLN A 898 -87.29 7.80 1.36
N SER A 899 -87.80 8.48 2.40
CA SER A 899 -86.97 8.88 3.54
C SER A 899 -86.72 7.70 4.46
N ILE A 900 -85.51 7.62 5.02
CA ILE A 900 -85.12 6.51 5.91
C ILE A 900 -85.03 6.97 7.35
N LYS A 901 -85.44 6.11 8.28
CA LYS A 901 -85.12 6.26 9.70
C LYS A 901 -83.91 5.41 10.02
N VAL A 902 -82.80 6.07 10.36
CA VAL A 902 -81.51 5.42 10.62
C VAL A 902 -81.40 5.12 12.11
N LYS A 903 -81.11 3.86 12.47
CA LYS A 903 -80.92 3.45 13.88
C LYS A 903 -79.82 4.29 14.55
N GLY A 904 -80.22 5.16 15.48
CA GLY A 904 -79.35 6.10 16.19
C GLY A 904 -79.53 7.59 15.83
N LYS A 905 -80.39 7.94 14.86
CA LYS A 905 -80.79 9.33 14.58
C LYS A 905 -82.30 9.51 14.76
N GLU A 906 -82.71 10.66 15.28
CA GLU A 906 -84.13 11.00 15.47
C GLU A 906 -84.78 11.51 14.17
N GLU A 907 -84.03 12.30 13.38
CA GLU A 907 -84.51 12.90 12.13
C GLU A 907 -84.41 11.93 10.93
N PRO A 908 -85.49 11.75 10.15
CA PRO A 908 -85.45 11.01 8.89
C PRO A 908 -84.43 11.59 7.92
N GLN A 909 -83.59 10.72 7.34
CA GLN A 909 -82.59 11.12 6.36
C GLN A 909 -83.21 11.02 4.95
N VAL A 910 -83.05 12.07 4.15
CA VAL A 910 -83.46 12.05 2.74
C VAL A 910 -82.29 11.53 1.89
N ILE A 911 -82.58 10.55 1.04
CA ILE A 911 -81.62 9.91 0.15
C ILE A 911 -82.02 10.18 -1.31
N TYR A 912 -81.04 10.33 -2.18
CA TYR A 912 -81.23 10.60 -3.61
C TYR A 912 -80.50 9.56 -4.46
N ALA A 913 -81.15 9.07 -5.52
CA ALA A 913 -80.50 8.27 -6.55
C ALA A 913 -79.84 9.17 -7.59
N VAL A 914 -78.58 8.90 -7.95
CA VAL A 914 -77.87 9.69 -8.97
C VAL A 914 -78.15 9.11 -10.35
N LEU A 915 -78.95 9.82 -11.14
CA LEU A 915 -79.27 9.40 -12.51
C LEU A 915 -78.05 9.60 -13.42
N GLY A 916 -77.37 10.75 -13.32
CA GLY A 916 -76.16 11.02 -14.10
C GLY A 916 -75.73 12.49 -14.05
N ARG A 917 -74.90 12.91 -15.01
CA ARG A 917 -74.48 14.30 -15.20
C ARG A 917 -75.47 15.04 -16.10
N LYS A 918 -75.87 16.28 -15.76
CA LYS A 918 -76.80 17.08 -16.60
C LYS A 918 -76.20 17.50 -17.94
N ASP A 919 -74.87 17.47 -18.06
CA ASP A 919 -74.11 17.70 -19.29
C ASP A 919 -73.82 16.41 -20.10
N ASP A 920 -74.19 15.21 -19.62
CA ASP A 920 -74.20 13.98 -20.43
C ASP A 920 -75.50 13.88 -21.24
N PRO A 921 -75.47 13.90 -22.60
CA PRO A 921 -76.67 13.73 -23.42
C PRO A 921 -77.33 12.34 -23.29
N ASN A 922 -76.65 11.37 -22.69
CA ASN A 922 -77.16 10.02 -22.41
C ASN A 922 -77.69 9.86 -20.97
N CYS A 923 -77.71 10.92 -20.17
CA CYS A 923 -78.18 10.86 -18.78
C CYS A 923 -79.64 10.37 -18.71
N PRO A 924 -79.94 9.31 -17.93
CA PRO A 924 -81.32 8.90 -17.64
C PRO A 924 -82.16 10.05 -17.07
N LYS A 925 -83.42 10.09 -17.47
CA LYS A 925 -84.40 11.12 -17.08
C LYS A 925 -85.16 10.77 -15.80
N ASN A 926 -85.29 9.47 -15.51
CA ASN A 926 -85.94 8.91 -14.33
C ASN A 926 -85.28 7.58 -13.91
N ILE A 927 -85.69 7.07 -12.75
CA ILE A 927 -85.18 5.81 -12.20
C ILE A 927 -85.52 4.59 -13.06
N GLU A 928 -86.62 4.57 -13.82
CA GLU A 928 -86.93 3.48 -14.76
C GLU A 928 -85.89 3.37 -15.89
N GLU A 929 -85.51 4.50 -16.51
CA GLU A 929 -84.49 4.54 -17.57
C GLU A 929 -83.10 4.21 -17.01
N LEU A 930 -82.79 4.61 -15.77
CA LEU A 930 -81.56 4.18 -15.09
C LEU A 930 -81.55 2.67 -14.85
N ARG A 931 -82.60 2.11 -14.24
CA ARG A 931 -82.75 0.67 -13.96
C ARG A 931 -82.58 -0.18 -15.22
N ALA A 932 -83.11 0.29 -16.35
CA ALA A 932 -82.90 -0.35 -17.65
C ALA A 932 -81.43 -0.30 -18.10
N ARG A 933 -80.76 0.87 -18.03
CA ARG A 933 -79.33 1.06 -18.40
C ARG A 933 -78.38 0.16 -17.60
N ILE A 934 -78.67 -0.07 -16.31
CA ILE A 934 -77.85 -0.90 -15.42
C ILE A 934 -78.38 -2.35 -15.27
N GLY A 935 -79.42 -2.72 -16.02
CA GLY A 935 -80.03 -4.04 -16.03
C GLY A 935 -80.62 -4.50 -14.69
N ILE A 936 -81.00 -3.59 -13.79
CA ILE A 936 -81.67 -3.94 -12.53
C ILE A 936 -83.16 -4.13 -12.78
N VAL A 937 -83.61 -5.39 -12.71
CA VAL A 937 -85.03 -5.71 -12.50
C VAL A 937 -85.32 -5.47 -11.01
N TRP A 938 -86.35 -4.68 -10.73
CA TRP A 938 -86.77 -4.34 -9.37
C TRP A 938 -88.27 -4.58 -9.20
N GLU A 939 -88.63 -5.32 -8.15
CA GLU A 939 -89.99 -5.41 -7.63
C GLU A 939 -90.06 -4.60 -6.33
N PRO A 940 -91.13 -3.82 -6.08
CA PRO A 940 -91.28 -3.10 -4.83
C PRO A 940 -91.38 -4.08 -3.64
N PRO A 941 -90.68 -3.81 -2.51
CA PRO A 941 -90.68 -4.72 -1.37
C PRO A 941 -92.10 -4.89 -0.79
N LYS A 942 -92.55 -6.14 -0.64
CA LYS A 942 -93.87 -6.46 -0.09
C LYS A 942 -93.93 -6.06 1.39
N LYS A 943 -94.90 -5.21 1.75
CA LYS A 943 -94.97 -4.52 3.07
C LYS A 943 -94.96 -5.43 4.31
N ASP A 944 -95.29 -6.72 4.19
CA ASP A 944 -95.35 -7.65 5.33
C ASP A 944 -94.06 -8.44 5.61
N LYS A 945 -92.97 -8.27 4.85
CA LYS A 945 -91.75 -9.10 4.98
C LYS A 945 -90.74 -8.67 6.07
N ALA A 946 -91.17 -7.86 7.05
CA ALA A 946 -90.37 -7.43 8.20
C ALA A 946 -90.08 -8.53 9.26
N LYS A 947 -90.12 -9.82 8.87
CA LYS A 947 -89.92 -10.99 9.75
C LYS A 947 -89.05 -12.11 9.17
N ASP A 948 -88.62 -12.01 7.92
CA ASP A 948 -87.79 -13.03 7.25
C ASP A 948 -86.29 -12.63 7.21
N SER A 949 -85.80 -12.02 8.29
CA SER A 949 -84.36 -11.93 8.58
C SER A 949 -83.88 -13.27 9.14
N GLU A 950 -82.71 -13.76 8.71
CA GLU A 950 -82.10 -14.93 9.33
C GLU A 950 -81.86 -14.68 10.83
N PRO A 951 -81.89 -15.71 11.70
CA PRO A 951 -81.84 -15.55 13.16
C PRO A 951 -80.44 -15.09 13.64
N GLY A 952 -80.19 -13.78 13.49
CA GLY A 952 -78.93 -13.11 13.77
C GLY A 952 -78.80 -11.73 13.08
N GLU A 953 -79.54 -11.46 11.99
CA GLU A 953 -79.48 -10.16 11.32
C GLU A 953 -80.24 -9.07 12.10
N GLU A 954 -79.49 -8.09 12.60
CA GLU A 954 -80.06 -6.92 13.26
C GLU A 954 -80.57 -5.89 12.23
N VAL A 955 -81.85 -5.51 12.32
CA VAL A 955 -82.46 -4.53 11.41
C VAL A 955 -81.89 -3.13 11.67
N LYS A 956 -81.17 -2.58 10.68
CA LYS A 956 -80.36 -1.34 10.81
C LYS A 956 -81.08 -0.04 10.38
N TYR A 957 -82.19 -0.15 9.65
CA TYR A 957 -82.95 0.98 9.12
C TYR A 957 -84.44 0.63 8.93
N GLU A 958 -85.27 1.65 8.86
CA GLU A 958 -86.70 1.59 8.52
C GLU A 958 -86.95 2.55 7.34
N ILE A 959 -87.68 2.11 6.31
CA ILE A 959 -88.08 2.97 5.18
C ILE A 959 -89.46 3.56 5.51
N LEU A 960 -89.57 4.88 5.46
CA LEU A 960 -90.82 5.60 5.72
C LEU A 960 -91.59 5.79 4.40
N ASP A 961 -92.93 5.79 4.48
CA ASP A 961 -93.82 5.94 3.32
C ASP A 961 -93.64 7.28 2.57
#